data_AF-A0AA88KDM6-F1
#
_entry.id   AF-A0AA88KDM6-F1
#
_cell.length_a   1.000
_cell.length_b   1.000
_cell.length_c   1.000
_cell.angle_alpha   90.00
_cell.angle_beta   90.00
_cell.angle_gamma   90.00
#
_symmetry.space_group_name_H-M   'P 1'
#
loop_
_entity.id
_entity.type
_entity.pdbx_description
1 polymer ?
#
loop_
_entity_poly.entity_id
_entity_poly.type
_entity_poly.pdbx_seq_one_letter_code
_entity_poly.pdbx_strand_id
1 'polypeptide(L)'
;MKLTRSRNSSVLEDSAFLHGPFELTAHLQQQQQQLILKPHVIKLRKHSIKHAHEKVDMNNYSQTAPSTSANPNNNSNSSSVQLVKSLRFKTLTVLILLFILLMALCLATLLTAFNLSFQQVENSMALESAKRSTRAFFDDFSYLNSRVFEYAAFGDTVNVVLNTTNNAPMAAEAYLNYYLHCQYQLSTKVNFALIYYLNGTLLKGLGCFRGLKLDKIPQELLSLDTIVGRPLKKNIENPATRNVGFFSPSEKLLDLVTNSETSAILAKNFSITPSSDVSNVLLLSAMPIQDTDYKKSYGLLVFGRYEFIDYVYDMSDRTQLCLTLYNLDILKDRQTFAASLANDFSNFTELTYYGKDLTTLSNYISKSTRNWQPTIINGIYSQSNWGNNSGQFVQQISVPTDFDDTIPILKNRQCADSDSVVGERMAVFQLFNDITGKSNLVIRTDFPRDIFTLGITSFVITWAVMTFMIILLSVSVIIFLEYFVIRRVIRLTNSVRSITNNNDIKQRVPNSGSDELGMLSDDVNDMLTALDNSQSVLTEDNLLMQRLLEKTSLSEQQSRVIMNGIEDFIIVANCKNGSIISFNTIFESKILKKNLTNIMDYFITESRHSVSTDTLNIYDSSETSITTNSATAKVDDFLSKLDQLAQSKTRWEIHLKSSLNIEIPVSVSASHVNMMLEEGKINDVFVIVARNLSEQQELRQAVKHHQQQMQQFKQNLEFERVMFHPVLKEKFKAFCEKECSEENFSFLEDVAAYKTTKKTADRSKKQSEIIQKYLLDSSPTPINISQKVKETEVTKISNGYAQIDLFDNIERVVKAMMLKDTFMRFSLQNDIALVETSSASSDSGTTLSILSSSTVSNASTSVL
;
A
#
# COMPACT_ATOMS: atom_id res chain seq x y z
N MET A 1 -51.51 -49.40 18.43
CA MET A 1 -51.24 -49.91 17.07
C MET A 1 -49.72 -50.04 16.94
N LYS A 2 -49.21 -51.28 16.88
CA LYS A 2 -47.78 -51.59 16.66
C LYS A 2 -47.42 -51.28 15.21
N LEU A 3 -46.25 -50.68 14.95
CA LEU A 3 -45.39 -51.06 13.83
C LEU A 3 -43.98 -50.48 14.00
N THR A 4 -43.06 -51.43 14.03
CA THR A 4 -41.59 -51.40 14.07
C THR A 4 -40.97 -50.91 12.75
N ARG A 5 -39.78 -50.25 12.79
CA ARG A 5 -38.54 -50.80 12.20
C ARG A 5 -37.28 -49.98 12.54
N SER A 6 -36.25 -50.72 12.94
CA SER A 6 -34.84 -50.36 13.18
C SER A 6 -34.04 -50.10 11.89
N ARG A 7 -32.93 -49.32 11.95
CA ARG A 7 -31.55 -49.87 11.97
C ARG A 7 -30.47 -48.78 12.09
N ASN A 8 -29.43 -49.16 12.84
CA ASN A 8 -28.17 -48.50 13.15
C ASN A 8 -27.28 -48.18 11.94
N SER A 9 -26.42 -47.17 12.09
CA SER A 9 -24.98 -47.31 11.85
C SER A 9 -24.20 -46.29 12.68
N SER A 10 -23.56 -46.81 13.73
CA SER A 10 -22.47 -46.19 14.48
C SER A 10 -21.16 -46.32 13.70
N VAL A 11 -20.36 -45.25 13.65
CA VAL A 11 -18.89 -45.35 13.56
C VAL A 11 -18.33 -44.42 14.63
N LEU A 12 -17.78 -45.04 15.67
CA LEU A 12 -16.82 -44.45 16.59
C LEU A 12 -15.45 -44.48 15.90
N GLU A 13 -14.69 -43.40 16.01
CA GLU A 13 -13.23 -43.48 16.18
C GLU A 13 -12.81 -42.49 17.28
N ASP A 14 -12.20 -43.08 18.31
CA ASP A 14 -11.62 -42.45 19.48
C ASP A 14 -10.23 -41.85 19.20
N SER A 15 -9.90 -40.75 19.88
CA SER A 15 -8.62 -40.49 20.57
C SER A 15 -8.66 -39.07 21.13
N ALA A 16 -8.98 -38.83 22.41
CA ALA A 16 -8.23 -39.08 23.65
C ALA A 16 -6.98 -38.18 23.82
N PHE A 17 -6.81 -37.72 25.08
CA PHE A 17 -5.72 -36.93 25.71
C PHE A 17 -5.90 -35.39 25.73
N LEU A 18 -5.76 -34.65 26.84
CA LEU A 18 -5.72 -34.93 28.29
C LEU A 18 -5.71 -33.57 29.07
N HIS A 19 -6.18 -33.59 30.33
CA HIS A 19 -5.99 -32.61 31.43
C HIS A 19 -6.52 -31.15 31.32
N GLY A 20 -7.39 -30.77 32.28
CA GLY A 20 -7.56 -29.36 32.73
C GLY A 20 -6.55 -29.00 33.84
N PRO A 21 -6.82 -28.02 34.73
CA PRO A 21 -7.47 -26.72 34.55
C PRO A 21 -6.46 -25.56 34.77
N PHE A 22 -6.75 -24.35 34.28
CA PHE A 22 -6.04 -23.13 34.72
C PHE A 22 -7.06 -22.00 34.96
N GLU A 23 -7.50 -21.91 36.22
CA GLU A 23 -7.94 -20.65 36.82
C GLU A 23 -6.71 -19.73 36.93
N LEU A 24 -6.61 -18.68 36.12
CA LEU A 24 -5.90 -17.44 36.51
C LEU A 24 -6.09 -16.28 35.51
N THR A 25 -7.28 -15.70 35.36
CA THR A 25 -7.41 -14.32 34.83
C THR A 25 -8.73 -13.68 35.26
N ALA A 26 -8.94 -13.54 36.56
CA ALA A 26 -10.05 -12.75 37.14
C ALA A 26 -9.62 -11.33 37.58
N HIS A 27 -8.45 -10.83 37.15
CA HIS A 27 -7.87 -9.60 37.71
C HIS A 27 -7.45 -8.50 36.72
N LEU A 28 -7.94 -8.52 35.47
CA LEU A 28 -7.62 -7.46 34.49
C LEU A 28 -8.83 -6.74 33.89
N GLN A 29 -10.00 -6.85 34.53
CA GLN A 29 -11.26 -6.28 34.01
C GLN A 29 -11.70 -4.96 34.69
N GLN A 30 -10.79 -4.27 35.38
CA GLN A 30 -11.10 -3.02 36.08
C GLN A 30 -10.38 -1.75 35.58
N GLN A 31 -9.66 -1.80 34.45
CA GLN A 31 -9.09 -0.60 33.83
C GLN A 31 -9.23 -0.62 32.31
N GLN A 32 -10.40 -0.25 31.81
CA GLN A 32 -10.54 0.50 30.56
C GLN A 32 -11.96 1.11 30.48
N GLN A 33 -12.12 2.21 31.20
CA GLN A 33 -13.23 3.14 31.04
C GLN A 33 -13.15 3.81 29.66
N GLN A 34 -14.27 3.70 28.92
CA GLN A 34 -14.88 4.72 28.06
C GLN A 34 -13.98 5.53 27.10
N LEU A 35 -14.06 5.18 25.81
CA LEU A 35 -13.93 6.15 24.72
C LEU A 35 -14.97 5.81 23.64
N ILE A 36 -16.22 6.19 23.90
CA ILE A 36 -17.33 6.11 22.95
C ILE A 36 -17.27 7.36 22.07
N LEU A 37 -16.93 7.17 20.78
CA LEU A 37 -17.10 8.21 19.76
C LEU A 37 -18.60 8.48 19.53
N LYS A 38 -19.05 9.70 19.80
CA LYS A 38 -20.37 10.20 19.38
C LYS A 38 -20.37 10.49 17.87
N PRO A 39 -21.41 10.10 17.10
CA PRO A 39 -21.55 10.50 15.71
C PRO A 39 -22.08 11.95 15.61
N HIS A 40 -21.30 12.82 14.98
CA HIS A 40 -21.71 14.19 14.65
C HIS A 40 -22.63 14.19 13.42
N VAL A 41 -23.88 14.60 13.60
CA VAL A 41 -24.87 14.77 12.53
C VAL A 41 -24.53 16.02 11.72
N ILE A 42 -24.10 15.84 10.46
CA ILE A 42 -23.92 16.91 9.49
C ILE A 42 -25.25 17.13 8.74
N LYS A 43 -25.90 18.27 8.99
CA LYS A 43 -27.07 18.74 8.22
C LYS A 43 -26.63 19.26 6.84
N LEU A 44 -26.88 18.50 5.78
CA LEU A 44 -26.79 18.96 4.39
C LEU A 44 -28.10 19.66 3.98
N ARG A 45 -28.06 20.98 3.81
CA ARG A 45 -29.17 21.79 3.31
C ARG A 45 -29.09 21.85 1.78
N LYS A 46 -29.95 21.09 1.09
CA LYS A 46 -30.19 21.23 -0.36
C LYS A 46 -30.98 22.51 -0.61
N HIS A 47 -30.49 23.41 -1.46
CA HIS A 47 -31.34 24.43 -2.09
C HIS A 47 -31.34 24.24 -3.60
N SER A 48 -32.58 24.10 -4.10
CA SER A 48 -32.97 23.93 -5.50
C SER A 48 -32.72 25.21 -6.29
N ILE A 49 -32.17 25.06 -7.49
CA ILE A 49 -32.11 26.09 -8.54
C ILE A 49 -33.47 26.11 -9.26
N LYS A 50 -34.08 27.29 -9.39
CA LYS A 50 -35.10 27.60 -10.41
C LYS A 50 -34.89 29.02 -10.91
N HIS A 51 -34.87 29.15 -12.24
CA HIS A 51 -34.82 30.38 -13.04
C HIS A 51 -36.04 31.29 -12.84
N ALA A 52 -35.87 32.61 -12.99
CA ALA A 52 -36.64 33.46 -13.92
C ALA A 52 -36.10 34.91 -13.96
N HIS A 53 -36.20 35.50 -15.17
CA HIS A 53 -35.84 36.85 -15.59
C HIS A 53 -36.71 37.97 -15.00
N GLU A 54 -36.15 39.18 -14.83
CA GLU A 54 -36.49 40.45 -15.52
C GLU A 54 -35.71 41.61 -14.86
N LYS A 55 -34.78 42.26 -15.59
CA LYS A 55 -34.90 43.59 -16.23
C LYS A 55 -35.31 44.74 -15.29
N VAL A 56 -34.42 45.71 -15.10
CA VAL A 56 -34.50 47.07 -15.68
C VAL A 56 -33.48 48.01 -15.00
N ASP A 57 -32.60 48.53 -15.85
CA ASP A 57 -31.96 49.86 -15.91
C ASP A 57 -31.03 50.45 -14.84
N MET A 58 -29.80 50.63 -15.34
CA MET A 58 -29.08 51.90 -15.57
C MET A 58 -28.39 52.63 -14.41
N ASN A 59 -27.07 52.71 -14.65
CA ASN A 59 -26.24 53.92 -14.64
C ASN A 59 -25.63 54.41 -13.32
N ASN A 60 -24.34 54.07 -13.22
CA ASN A 60 -23.21 54.94 -13.60
C ASN A 60 -22.33 55.53 -12.50
N TYR A 61 -21.03 55.28 -12.74
CA TYR A 61 -19.86 56.14 -12.53
C TYR A 61 -19.45 56.39 -11.07
N SER A 62 -18.16 56.36 -10.69
CA SER A 62 -16.89 56.24 -11.43
C SER A 62 -15.72 56.26 -10.43
N GLN A 63 -14.62 55.59 -10.80
CA GLN A 63 -13.20 56.03 -10.71
C GLN A 63 -12.65 56.63 -9.39
N THR A 64 -11.43 56.41 -8.89
CA THR A 64 -10.20 55.67 -9.27
C THR A 64 -9.18 55.83 -8.11
N ALA A 65 -8.42 54.76 -7.81
CA ALA A 65 -7.01 54.70 -7.35
C ALA A 65 -6.60 55.25 -5.94
N PRO A 66 -5.39 54.92 -5.42
CA PRO A 66 -4.79 53.59 -5.19
C PRO A 66 -4.09 53.47 -3.80
N SER A 67 -3.75 52.25 -3.34
CA SER A 67 -2.56 52.07 -2.47
C SER A 67 -2.00 50.64 -2.47
N THR A 68 -0.67 50.63 -2.57
CA THR A 68 0.38 49.62 -2.52
C THR A 68 0.38 48.67 -1.31
N SER A 69 0.71 47.39 -1.52
CA SER A 69 1.97 46.79 -1.03
C SER A 69 2.10 45.32 -1.47
N ALA A 70 3.24 45.01 -2.08
CA ALA A 70 3.64 43.68 -2.54
C ALA A 70 4.43 42.97 -1.43
N ASN A 71 4.30 41.64 -1.38
CA ASN A 71 5.08 40.77 -0.52
C ASN A 71 5.55 39.57 -1.36
N PRO A 72 6.86 39.37 -1.64
CA PRO A 72 7.35 38.19 -2.35
C PRO A 72 8.14 37.29 -1.41
N ASN A 73 7.67 36.06 -1.17
CA ASN A 73 8.52 34.95 -0.75
C ASN A 73 7.77 33.63 -0.96
N ASN A 74 8.05 32.96 -2.08
CA ASN A 74 7.80 31.53 -2.25
C ASN A 74 8.63 31.00 -3.44
N ASN A 75 9.85 30.58 -3.16
CA ASN A 75 10.63 29.72 -4.06
C ASN A 75 11.28 28.61 -3.22
N SER A 76 10.51 27.59 -2.89
CA SER A 76 10.96 26.38 -2.18
C SER A 76 10.33 25.09 -2.76
N ASN A 77 10.05 25.05 -4.07
CA ASN A 77 9.38 23.91 -4.71
C ASN A 77 10.13 23.27 -5.90
N SER A 78 11.47 23.37 -5.99
CA SER A 78 12.20 22.72 -7.11
C SER A 78 12.73 21.31 -6.80
N SER A 79 12.88 20.92 -5.53
CA SER A 79 13.40 19.59 -5.14
C SER A 79 12.31 18.50 -5.10
N SER A 80 11.05 18.86 -4.85
CA SER A 80 9.91 17.93 -4.85
C SER A 80 9.50 17.47 -6.25
N VAL A 81 9.89 18.20 -7.30
CA VAL A 81 9.48 17.94 -8.69
C VAL A 81 10.30 16.82 -9.37
N GLN A 82 11.51 16.52 -8.90
CA GLN A 82 12.32 15.45 -9.48
C GLN A 82 11.91 14.04 -9.02
N LEU A 83 11.42 13.88 -7.78
CA LEU A 83 11.02 12.57 -7.24
C LEU A 83 9.77 12.00 -7.96
N VAL A 84 8.84 12.87 -8.33
CA VAL A 84 7.57 12.53 -9.01
C VAL A 84 7.79 12.06 -10.45
N LYS A 85 8.97 12.30 -11.04
CA LYS A 85 9.28 11.89 -12.43
C LYS A 85 9.76 10.45 -12.57
N SER A 86 10.10 9.75 -11.49
CA SER A 86 10.57 8.36 -11.53
C SER A 86 9.44 7.38 -11.90
N LEU A 87 9.69 6.45 -12.83
CA LEU A 87 8.75 5.41 -13.24
C LEU A 87 8.31 4.54 -12.04
N ARG A 88 9.23 4.29 -11.09
CA ARG A 88 8.96 3.58 -9.83
C ARG A 88 7.93 4.28 -8.97
N PHE A 89 8.07 5.60 -8.81
CA PHE A 89 7.14 6.38 -7.99
C PHE A 89 5.75 6.39 -8.60
N LYS A 90 5.65 6.63 -9.92
CA LYS A 90 4.36 6.63 -10.63
C LYS A 90 3.64 5.28 -10.55
N THR A 91 4.35 4.19 -10.85
CA THR A 91 3.77 2.83 -10.79
C THR A 91 3.34 2.44 -9.38
N LEU A 92 4.14 2.74 -8.36
CA LEU A 92 3.78 2.51 -6.96
C LEU A 92 2.55 3.33 -6.54
N THR A 93 2.49 4.62 -6.91
CA THR A 93 1.34 5.48 -6.58
C THR A 93 0.05 5.00 -7.24
N VAL A 94 0.09 4.60 -8.51
CA VAL A 94 -1.08 4.07 -9.22
C VAL A 94 -1.55 2.76 -8.57
N LEU A 95 -0.64 1.87 -8.19
CA LEU A 95 -0.98 0.59 -7.60
C LEU A 95 -1.54 0.73 -6.18
N ILE A 96 -1.00 1.65 -5.37
CA ILE A 96 -1.56 2.01 -4.05
C ILE A 96 -2.97 2.60 -4.21
N LEU A 97 -3.16 3.51 -5.18
CA LEU A 97 -4.46 4.12 -5.42
C LEU A 97 -5.50 3.10 -5.90
N LEU A 98 -5.11 2.19 -6.78
CA LEU A 98 -5.95 1.07 -7.23
C LEU A 98 -6.29 0.11 -6.08
N PHE A 99 -5.34 -0.16 -5.18
CA PHE A 99 -5.58 -0.94 -3.96
C PHE A 99 -6.60 -0.27 -3.04
N ILE A 100 -6.45 1.04 -2.79
CA ILE A 100 -7.40 1.81 -1.95
C ILE A 100 -8.80 1.80 -2.58
N LEU A 101 -8.89 1.98 -3.90
CA LEU A 101 -10.15 1.92 -4.63
C LEU A 101 -10.82 0.55 -4.51
N LEU A 102 -10.05 -0.53 -4.72
CA LEU A 102 -10.55 -1.90 -4.59
C LEU A 102 -11.05 -2.17 -3.16
N MET A 103 -10.30 -1.74 -2.14
CA MET A 103 -10.73 -1.90 -0.75
C MET A 103 -12.02 -1.13 -0.46
N ALA A 104 -12.12 0.12 -0.91
CA ALA A 104 -13.33 0.92 -0.73
C ALA A 104 -14.56 0.28 -1.39
N LEU A 105 -14.40 -0.28 -2.60
CA LEU A 105 -15.46 -1.01 -3.29
C LEU A 105 -15.87 -2.28 -2.54
N CYS A 106 -14.90 -3.10 -2.11
CA CYS A 106 -15.17 -4.30 -1.31
C CYS A 106 -15.86 -3.99 0.02
N LEU A 107 -15.44 -2.93 0.72
CA LEU A 107 -16.08 -2.51 1.97
C LEU A 107 -17.51 -2.03 1.72
N ALA A 108 -17.74 -1.26 0.66
CA ALA A 108 -19.08 -0.79 0.30
C ALA A 108 -20.03 -1.95 -0.04
N THR A 109 -19.57 -2.93 -0.82
CA THR A 109 -20.39 -4.13 -1.14
C THR A 109 -20.64 -4.99 0.09
N LEU A 110 -19.63 -5.21 0.94
CA LEU A 110 -19.81 -5.98 2.18
C LEU A 110 -20.81 -5.29 3.12
N LEU A 111 -20.69 -3.97 3.30
CA LEU A 111 -21.56 -3.19 4.20
C LEU A 111 -23.01 -3.17 3.70
N THR A 112 -23.21 -3.00 2.40
CA THR A 112 -24.55 -3.03 1.79
C THR A 112 -25.18 -4.41 1.86
N ALA A 113 -24.44 -5.47 1.52
CA ALA A 113 -24.90 -6.85 1.63
C ALA A 113 -25.25 -7.21 3.09
N PHE A 114 -24.40 -6.80 4.04
CA PHE A 114 -24.60 -7.02 5.46
C PHE A 114 -25.90 -6.36 5.95
N ASN A 115 -26.06 -5.05 5.71
CA ASN A 115 -27.26 -4.32 6.14
C ASN A 115 -28.54 -4.92 5.55
N LEU A 116 -28.54 -5.28 4.26
CA LEU A 116 -29.72 -5.82 3.59
C LEU A 116 -30.08 -7.22 4.13
N SER A 117 -29.08 -8.09 4.29
CA SER A 117 -29.28 -9.45 4.79
C SER A 117 -29.74 -9.46 6.25
N PHE A 118 -29.08 -8.72 7.13
CA PHE A 118 -29.42 -8.70 8.55
C PHE A 118 -30.76 -8.01 8.82
N GLN A 119 -31.09 -6.93 8.10
CA GLN A 119 -32.40 -6.30 8.23
C GLN A 119 -33.53 -7.27 7.84
N GLN A 120 -33.31 -8.09 6.80
CA GLN A 120 -34.28 -9.11 6.41
C GLN A 120 -34.41 -10.22 7.47
N VAL A 121 -33.29 -10.68 8.04
CA VAL A 121 -33.29 -11.70 9.12
C VAL A 121 -33.98 -11.16 10.37
N GLU A 122 -33.67 -9.92 10.78
CA GLU A 122 -34.30 -9.29 11.95
C GLU A 122 -35.81 -9.12 11.77
N ASN A 123 -36.26 -8.69 10.58
CA ASN A 123 -37.69 -8.59 10.28
C ASN A 123 -38.38 -9.96 10.29
N SER A 124 -37.71 -11.00 9.78
CA SER A 124 -38.23 -12.38 9.82
C SER A 124 -38.33 -12.91 11.26
N MET A 125 -37.31 -12.64 12.08
CA MET A 125 -37.30 -13.01 13.50
C MET A 125 -38.36 -12.23 14.29
N ALA A 126 -38.55 -10.95 13.98
CA ALA A 126 -39.63 -10.13 14.53
C ALA A 126 -41.00 -10.74 14.24
N LEU A 127 -41.23 -11.13 12.99
CA LEU A 127 -42.46 -11.79 12.57
C LEU A 127 -42.68 -13.11 13.31
N GLU A 128 -41.64 -13.94 13.44
CA GLU A 128 -41.72 -15.21 14.16
C GLU A 128 -41.96 -14.99 15.66
N SER A 129 -41.36 -13.97 16.26
CA SER A 129 -41.59 -13.60 17.67
C SER A 129 -43.04 -13.18 17.91
N ALA A 130 -43.62 -12.38 17.02
CA ALA A 130 -45.05 -12.05 17.07
C ALA A 130 -45.95 -13.27 16.88
N LYS A 131 -45.57 -14.23 16.02
CA LYS A 131 -46.30 -15.51 15.89
C LYS A 131 -46.23 -16.34 17.15
N ARG A 132 -45.07 -16.41 17.82
CA ARG A 132 -44.90 -17.14 19.08
C ARG A 132 -45.76 -16.55 20.19
N SER A 133 -45.74 -15.23 20.37
CA SER A 133 -46.61 -14.57 21.35
C SER A 133 -48.08 -14.77 21.00
N THR A 134 -48.46 -14.64 19.73
CA THR A 134 -49.85 -14.89 19.33
C THR A 134 -50.27 -16.36 19.58
N ARG A 135 -49.42 -17.35 19.28
CA ARG A 135 -49.70 -18.75 19.59
C ARG A 135 -49.89 -18.98 21.09
N ALA A 136 -48.99 -18.43 21.93
CA ALA A 136 -49.11 -18.55 23.37
C ALA A 136 -50.40 -17.93 23.92
N PHE A 137 -50.84 -16.78 23.38
CA PHE A 137 -52.15 -16.20 23.72
C PHE A 137 -53.32 -17.12 23.36
N PHE A 138 -53.23 -17.83 22.24
CA PHE A 138 -54.26 -18.75 21.80
C PHE A 138 -54.23 -20.13 22.45
N ASP A 139 -53.09 -20.54 22.97
CA ASP A 139 -52.98 -21.73 23.79
C ASP A 139 -53.85 -21.59 25.05
N ASP A 140 -54.07 -20.38 25.55
CA ASP A 140 -55.01 -20.13 26.65
C ASP A 140 -56.47 -20.26 26.27
N PHE A 141 -56.87 -19.87 25.05
CA PHE A 141 -58.20 -20.22 24.53
C PHE A 141 -58.37 -21.73 24.41
N SER A 142 -57.33 -22.42 23.93
CA SER A 142 -57.34 -23.89 23.78
C SER A 142 -57.43 -24.58 25.15
N TYR A 143 -56.68 -24.10 26.14
CA TYR A 143 -56.71 -24.58 27.51
C TYR A 143 -58.08 -24.34 28.15
N LEU A 144 -58.61 -23.11 28.05
CA LEU A 144 -59.93 -22.77 28.58
C LEU A 144 -61.02 -23.63 27.94
N ASN A 145 -60.95 -23.84 26.62
CA ASN A 145 -61.88 -24.71 25.92
C ASN A 145 -61.79 -26.17 26.35
N SER A 146 -60.59 -26.70 26.59
CA SER A 146 -60.41 -28.06 27.13
C SER A 146 -61.10 -28.21 28.48
N ARG A 147 -60.98 -27.19 29.35
CA ARG A 147 -61.67 -27.18 30.66
C ARG A 147 -63.18 -27.06 30.53
N VAL A 148 -63.68 -26.21 29.63
CA VAL A 148 -65.13 -26.15 29.37
C VAL A 148 -65.63 -27.50 28.87
N PHE A 149 -64.90 -28.15 27.97
CA PHE A 149 -65.28 -29.42 27.36
C PHE A 149 -65.51 -30.53 28.40
N GLU A 150 -64.66 -30.62 29.42
CA GLU A 150 -64.78 -31.59 30.52
C GLU A 150 -66.15 -31.52 31.21
N TYR A 151 -66.76 -30.33 31.32
CA TYR A 151 -68.05 -30.13 31.98
C TYR A 151 -69.22 -29.97 30.99
N ALA A 152 -69.00 -29.42 29.80
CA ALA A 152 -70.06 -29.25 28.81
C ALA A 152 -70.55 -30.59 28.26
N ALA A 153 -69.67 -31.60 28.19
CA ALA A 153 -70.03 -32.96 27.78
C ALA A 153 -70.40 -33.89 28.96
N PHE A 154 -70.60 -33.32 30.16
CA PHE A 154 -70.87 -34.09 31.37
C PHE A 154 -72.38 -34.29 31.58
N GLY A 155 -72.79 -35.52 31.91
CA GLY A 155 -74.20 -35.89 32.05
C GLY A 155 -74.95 -35.09 33.13
N ASP A 156 -74.29 -34.77 34.24
CA ASP A 156 -74.91 -33.94 35.29
C ASP A 156 -75.21 -32.53 34.79
N THR A 157 -74.36 -31.96 33.93
CA THR A 157 -74.61 -30.66 33.30
C THR A 157 -75.85 -30.71 32.41
N VAL A 158 -76.03 -31.79 31.65
CA VAL A 158 -77.23 -32.01 30.83
C VAL A 158 -78.47 -32.10 31.71
N ASN A 159 -78.41 -32.86 32.81
CA ASN A 159 -79.52 -33.01 33.76
C ASN A 159 -79.94 -31.67 34.38
N VAL A 160 -78.97 -30.79 34.69
CA VAL A 160 -79.23 -29.45 35.24
C VAL A 160 -79.98 -28.57 34.23
N VAL A 161 -79.58 -28.58 32.96
CA VAL A 161 -80.22 -27.75 31.93
C VAL A 161 -81.59 -28.28 31.52
N LEU A 162 -81.77 -29.60 31.50
CA LEU A 162 -83.05 -30.25 31.21
C LEU A 162 -84.05 -30.19 32.38
N ASN A 163 -83.63 -29.73 33.56
CA ASN A 163 -84.54 -29.55 34.68
C ASN A 163 -85.57 -28.47 34.35
N THR A 164 -86.82 -28.86 34.12
CA THR A 164 -87.94 -27.97 33.78
C THR A 164 -88.73 -27.50 34.99
N THR A 165 -88.31 -27.85 36.21
CA THR A 165 -88.98 -27.38 37.43
C THR A 165 -88.66 -25.91 37.71
N ASN A 166 -89.52 -25.21 38.47
CA ASN A 166 -89.24 -23.85 38.94
C ASN A 166 -87.95 -23.74 39.78
N ASN A 167 -87.40 -24.87 40.24
CA ASN A 167 -86.18 -24.95 41.04
C ASN A 167 -84.91 -25.12 40.17
N ALA A 168 -85.00 -25.06 38.84
CA ALA A 168 -83.85 -25.21 37.94
C ALA A 168 -82.68 -24.25 38.28
N PRO A 169 -82.90 -22.97 38.61
CA PRO A 169 -81.81 -22.08 39.02
C PRO A 169 -81.12 -22.49 40.32
N MET A 170 -81.87 -23.05 41.29
CA MET A 170 -81.30 -23.56 42.55
C MET A 170 -80.48 -24.84 42.31
N ALA A 171 -80.97 -25.73 41.45
CA ALA A 171 -80.22 -26.93 41.05
C ALA A 171 -78.92 -26.58 40.33
N ALA A 172 -78.97 -25.60 39.42
CA ALA A 172 -77.79 -25.08 38.74
C ALA A 172 -76.79 -24.42 39.70
N GLU A 173 -77.28 -23.67 40.70
CA GLU A 173 -76.42 -23.09 41.74
C GLU A 173 -75.74 -24.16 42.59
N ALA A 174 -76.47 -25.21 43.00
CA ALA A 174 -75.90 -26.33 43.74
C ALA A 174 -74.83 -27.06 42.92
N TYR A 175 -75.09 -27.30 41.63
CA TYR A 175 -74.13 -27.88 40.69
C TYR A 175 -72.84 -27.06 40.59
N LEU A 176 -72.96 -25.74 40.38
CA LEU A 176 -71.82 -24.84 40.28
C LEU A 176 -71.00 -24.80 41.59
N ASN A 177 -71.67 -24.75 42.74
CA ASN A 177 -71.00 -24.73 44.05
C ASN A 177 -70.36 -26.08 44.42
N TYR A 178 -70.77 -27.19 43.81
CA TYR A 178 -70.17 -28.50 44.04
C TYR A 178 -68.96 -28.72 43.10
N TYR A 179 -69.21 -28.67 41.79
CA TYR A 179 -68.20 -29.03 40.78
C TYR A 179 -67.27 -27.88 40.38
N LEU A 180 -67.78 -26.64 40.37
CA LEU A 180 -67.07 -25.46 39.84
C LEU A 180 -66.86 -24.39 40.92
N HIS A 181 -66.68 -24.81 42.16
CA HIS A 181 -66.44 -23.94 43.31
C HIS A 181 -65.16 -23.11 43.18
N CYS A 182 -65.02 -22.04 43.97
CA CYS A 182 -63.95 -21.06 43.76
C CYS A 182 -62.51 -21.61 43.93
N GLN A 183 -62.30 -22.68 44.71
CA GLN A 183 -60.98 -23.33 44.81
C GLN A 183 -60.61 -24.09 43.53
N TYR A 184 -61.57 -24.80 42.93
CA TYR A 184 -61.39 -25.41 41.62
C TYR A 184 -61.08 -24.35 40.56
N GLN A 185 -61.86 -23.27 40.51
CA GLN A 185 -61.66 -22.16 39.58
C GLN A 185 -60.27 -21.52 39.74
N LEU A 186 -59.80 -21.34 40.99
CA LEU A 186 -58.43 -20.89 41.27
C LEU A 186 -57.37 -21.84 40.70
N SER A 187 -57.49 -23.14 40.96
CA SER A 187 -56.52 -24.15 40.49
C SER A 187 -56.47 -24.29 38.97
N THR A 188 -57.60 -24.03 38.31
CA THR A 188 -57.74 -24.16 36.85
C THR A 188 -57.63 -22.85 36.09
N LYS A 189 -57.34 -21.74 36.79
CA LYS A 189 -57.25 -20.39 36.22
C LYS A 189 -58.54 -19.95 35.49
N VAL A 190 -59.72 -20.34 36.01
CA VAL A 190 -61.02 -19.91 35.51
C VAL A 190 -61.60 -18.87 36.47
N ASN A 191 -62.32 -17.88 35.96
CA ASN A 191 -62.97 -16.83 36.77
C ASN A 191 -64.49 -16.84 36.70
N PHE A 192 -65.06 -17.32 35.61
CA PHE A 192 -66.52 -17.44 35.48
C PHE A 192 -66.88 -18.80 34.92
N ALA A 193 -67.92 -19.39 35.48
CA ALA A 193 -68.63 -20.53 34.90
C ALA A 193 -70.10 -20.18 34.77
N LEU A 194 -70.60 -20.12 33.54
CA LEU A 194 -71.93 -19.63 33.19
C LEU A 194 -72.68 -20.68 32.37
N ILE A 195 -73.89 -21.03 32.80
CA ILE A 195 -74.77 -21.99 32.14
C ILE A 195 -75.93 -21.24 31.50
N TYR A 196 -76.16 -21.45 30.21
CA TYR A 196 -77.24 -20.85 29.44
C TYR A 196 -78.13 -21.91 28.82
N TYR A 197 -79.40 -21.56 28.63
CA TYR A 197 -80.32 -22.29 27.76
C TYR A 197 -79.97 -22.06 26.27
N LEU A 198 -80.49 -22.90 25.36
CA LEU A 198 -80.29 -22.77 23.90
C LEU A 198 -80.76 -21.42 23.33
N ASN A 199 -81.79 -20.83 23.93
CA ASN A 199 -82.26 -19.49 23.54
C ASN A 199 -81.30 -18.37 23.97
N GLY A 200 -80.23 -18.66 24.72
CA GLY A 200 -79.24 -17.69 25.18
C GLY A 200 -79.55 -16.98 26.51
N THR A 201 -80.65 -17.33 27.19
CA THR A 201 -80.92 -16.83 28.55
C THR A 201 -80.05 -17.54 29.57
N LEU A 202 -79.45 -16.78 30.49
CA LEU A 202 -78.62 -17.31 31.57
C LEU A 202 -79.50 -18.10 32.57
N LEU A 203 -79.15 -19.37 32.79
CA LEU A 203 -79.76 -20.20 33.82
C LEU A 203 -79.16 -19.85 35.20
N LYS A 204 -77.84 -19.94 35.31
CA LYS A 204 -77.09 -19.52 36.49
C LYS A 204 -75.61 -19.37 36.15
N GLY A 205 -74.90 -18.54 36.92
CA GLY A 205 -73.46 -18.40 36.82
C GLY A 205 -72.80 -18.27 38.19
N LEU A 206 -71.52 -18.62 38.23
CA LEU A 206 -70.65 -18.48 39.40
C LEU A 206 -69.36 -17.78 38.97
N GLY A 207 -69.14 -16.58 39.51
CA GLY A 207 -67.89 -15.84 39.36
C GLY A 207 -66.99 -16.02 40.57
N CYS A 208 -65.70 -16.24 40.35
CA CYS A 208 -64.69 -16.35 41.38
C CYS A 208 -63.41 -15.62 40.97
N PHE A 209 -62.76 -14.97 41.93
CA PHE A 209 -61.46 -14.36 41.74
C PHE A 209 -60.53 -14.71 42.91
N ARG A 210 -59.38 -15.32 42.60
CA ARG A 210 -58.37 -15.78 43.56
C ARG A 210 -58.97 -16.57 44.75
N GLY A 211 -59.92 -17.45 44.46
CA GLY A 211 -60.59 -18.30 45.46
C GLY A 211 -61.77 -17.65 46.19
N LEU A 212 -62.05 -16.36 45.95
CA LEU A 212 -63.18 -15.62 46.53
C LEU A 212 -64.34 -15.55 45.53
N LYS A 213 -65.58 -15.66 46.02
CA LYS A 213 -66.80 -15.54 45.20
C LYS A 213 -67.05 -14.08 44.85
N LEU A 214 -67.42 -13.82 43.59
CA LEU A 214 -67.88 -12.51 43.11
C LEU A 214 -69.40 -12.40 43.30
N ASP A 215 -69.89 -11.21 43.64
CA ASP A 215 -71.32 -10.97 43.87
C ASP A 215 -72.10 -10.81 42.57
N LYS A 216 -71.44 -10.29 41.54
CA LYS A 216 -72.02 -10.02 40.22
C LYS A 216 -71.28 -10.73 39.09
N ILE A 217 -71.99 -10.85 37.98
CA ILE A 217 -71.46 -11.25 36.68
C ILE A 217 -71.53 -10.02 35.77
N PRO A 218 -70.55 -9.80 34.87
CA PRO A 218 -70.61 -8.70 33.90
C PRO A 218 -71.95 -8.65 33.15
N GLN A 219 -72.51 -7.45 33.01
CA GLN A 219 -73.84 -7.24 32.42
C GLN A 219 -73.94 -7.79 30.99
N GLU A 220 -72.85 -7.71 30.22
CA GLU A 220 -72.75 -8.19 28.85
C GLU A 220 -72.94 -9.71 28.73
N LEU A 221 -72.75 -10.45 29.84
CA LEU A 221 -72.88 -11.90 29.93
C LEU A 221 -74.19 -12.36 30.57
N LEU A 222 -75.06 -11.46 31.04
CA LEU A 222 -76.34 -11.85 31.62
C LEU A 222 -77.33 -12.41 30.56
N SER A 223 -77.15 -12.04 29.30
CA SER A 223 -77.89 -12.58 28.16
C SER A 223 -76.98 -12.68 26.95
N LEU A 224 -77.13 -13.75 26.16
CA LEU A 224 -76.36 -13.92 24.92
C LEU A 224 -76.94 -13.19 23.70
N ASP A 225 -78.02 -12.43 23.87
CA ASP A 225 -78.57 -11.60 22.78
C ASP A 225 -77.83 -10.25 22.63
N THR A 226 -76.88 -9.98 23.53
CA THR A 226 -75.95 -8.84 23.51
C THR A 226 -74.96 -8.93 22.34
N ILE A 227 -74.28 -7.81 22.03
CA ILE A 227 -73.27 -7.77 20.95
C ILE A 227 -72.12 -8.74 21.24
N VAL A 228 -71.73 -8.91 22.50
CA VAL A 228 -70.71 -9.87 22.97
C VAL A 228 -71.22 -11.30 22.94
N GLY A 229 -72.50 -11.51 23.30
CA GLY A 229 -73.11 -12.82 23.40
C GLY A 229 -73.43 -13.50 22.06
N ARG A 230 -73.83 -12.73 21.04
CA ARG A 230 -74.23 -13.28 19.73
C ARG A 230 -73.14 -14.14 19.06
N PRO A 231 -71.86 -13.70 19.03
CA PRO A 231 -70.78 -14.54 18.55
C PRO A 231 -70.61 -15.86 19.32
N LEU A 232 -70.78 -15.84 20.66
CA LEU A 232 -70.69 -17.05 21.51
C LEU A 232 -71.83 -18.03 21.26
N LYS A 233 -73.03 -17.50 20.96
CA LYS A 233 -74.26 -18.27 20.66
C LYS A 233 -74.31 -18.78 19.22
N LYS A 234 -73.40 -18.37 18.34
CA LYS A 234 -73.44 -18.74 16.92
C LYS A 234 -73.32 -20.26 16.73
N ASN A 235 -74.24 -20.86 15.98
CA ASN A 235 -74.24 -22.29 15.62
C ASN A 235 -74.20 -23.27 16.81
N ILE A 236 -74.69 -22.88 17.99
CA ILE A 236 -74.62 -23.72 19.20
C ILE A 236 -75.50 -24.97 19.15
N GLU A 237 -76.43 -25.06 18.19
CA GLU A 237 -77.22 -26.26 17.92
C GLU A 237 -76.34 -27.43 17.45
N ASN A 238 -75.21 -27.13 16.81
CA ASN A 238 -74.23 -28.13 16.42
C ASN A 238 -73.31 -28.46 17.61
N PRO A 239 -73.31 -29.71 18.13
CA PRO A 239 -72.49 -30.10 19.27
C PRO A 239 -70.98 -29.92 19.05
N ALA A 240 -70.50 -29.94 17.80
CA ALA A 240 -69.09 -29.72 17.47
C ALA A 240 -68.64 -28.25 17.53
N THR A 241 -69.57 -27.30 17.67
CA THR A 241 -69.25 -25.86 17.66
C THR A 241 -68.40 -25.49 18.87
N ARG A 242 -67.37 -24.67 18.66
CA ARG A 242 -66.53 -24.10 19.72
C ARG A 242 -66.30 -22.63 19.41
N ASN A 243 -66.86 -21.76 20.23
CA ASN A 243 -66.73 -20.31 20.05
C ASN A 243 -65.83 -19.75 21.13
N VAL A 244 -64.79 -19.03 20.73
CA VAL A 244 -63.85 -18.38 21.64
C VAL A 244 -63.65 -16.94 21.22
N GLY A 245 -63.31 -16.09 22.17
CA GLY A 245 -62.99 -14.69 21.93
C GLY A 245 -62.72 -14.00 23.25
N PHE A 246 -62.10 -12.82 23.19
CA PHE A 246 -61.95 -11.97 24.35
C PHE A 246 -62.79 -10.72 24.18
N PHE A 247 -63.14 -10.09 25.29
CA PHE A 247 -63.63 -8.72 25.28
C PHE A 247 -63.21 -7.93 26.51
N SER A 248 -63.38 -6.62 26.47
CA SER A 248 -63.19 -5.76 27.64
C SER A 248 -64.55 -5.42 28.28
N PRO A 249 -64.88 -5.94 29.47
CA PRO A 249 -66.13 -5.59 30.17
C PRO A 249 -66.21 -4.10 30.51
N SER A 250 -67.43 -3.56 30.59
CA SER A 250 -67.65 -2.17 31.03
C SER A 250 -67.42 -1.98 32.53
N GLU A 251 -67.84 -2.95 33.34
CA GLU A 251 -67.57 -3.00 34.79
C GLU A 251 -66.17 -3.57 35.04
N LYS A 252 -65.37 -2.91 35.90
CA LYS A 252 -64.07 -3.45 36.33
C LYS A 252 -64.27 -4.58 37.33
N LEU A 253 -63.25 -5.41 37.53
CA LEU A 253 -63.29 -6.52 38.49
C LEU A 253 -63.75 -6.10 39.90
N LEU A 254 -63.33 -4.93 40.39
CA LEU A 254 -63.72 -4.44 41.72
C LEU A 254 -65.20 -4.01 41.77
N ASP A 255 -65.79 -3.58 40.65
CA ASP A 255 -67.20 -3.17 40.56
C ASP A 255 -68.15 -4.39 40.65
N LEU A 256 -67.62 -5.59 40.38
CA LEU A 256 -68.35 -6.86 40.49
C LEU A 256 -68.49 -7.35 41.94
N VAL A 257 -67.78 -6.72 42.88
CA VAL A 257 -67.81 -7.05 44.31
C VAL A 257 -68.55 -5.95 45.06
N THR A 258 -69.75 -6.30 45.53
CA THR A 258 -70.61 -5.38 46.28
C THR A 258 -70.38 -5.42 47.78
N ASN A 259 -69.91 -6.56 48.30
CA ASN A 259 -69.60 -6.72 49.71
C ASN A 259 -68.29 -5.99 50.07
N SER A 260 -68.39 -5.09 51.04
CA SER A 260 -67.30 -4.23 51.51
C SER A 260 -66.14 -5.01 52.16
N GLU A 261 -66.41 -6.16 52.78
CA GLU A 261 -65.38 -6.99 53.39
C GLU A 261 -64.55 -7.69 52.30
N THR A 262 -65.21 -8.27 51.30
CA THR A 262 -64.54 -8.91 50.16
C THR A 262 -63.77 -7.92 49.31
N SER A 263 -64.30 -6.71 49.10
CA SER A 263 -63.57 -5.66 48.36
C SER A 263 -62.35 -5.18 49.13
N ALA A 264 -62.44 -5.05 50.46
CA ALA A 264 -61.30 -4.73 51.32
C ALA A 264 -60.23 -5.83 51.32
N ILE A 265 -60.62 -7.10 51.33
CA ILE A 265 -59.70 -8.25 51.22
C ILE A 265 -59.00 -8.24 49.87
N LEU A 266 -59.73 -8.02 48.77
CA LEU A 266 -59.14 -7.95 47.44
C LEU A 266 -58.17 -6.78 47.28
N ALA A 267 -58.51 -5.62 47.82
CA ALA A 267 -57.65 -4.45 47.77
C ALA A 267 -56.38 -4.63 48.59
N LYS A 268 -56.48 -5.24 49.77
CA LYS A 268 -55.36 -5.44 50.69
C LYS A 268 -54.44 -6.59 50.29
N ASN A 269 -55.01 -7.76 49.95
CA ASN A 269 -54.22 -8.98 49.73
C ASN A 269 -53.62 -9.07 48.32
N PHE A 270 -54.22 -8.38 47.35
CA PHE A 270 -53.81 -8.46 45.94
C PHE A 270 -53.40 -7.12 45.35
N SER A 271 -53.24 -6.09 46.20
CA SER A 271 -52.85 -4.73 45.81
C SER A 271 -53.74 -4.13 44.72
N ILE A 272 -55.01 -4.55 44.67
CA ILE A 272 -55.99 -4.06 43.69
C ILE A 272 -56.61 -2.78 44.23
N THR A 273 -56.16 -1.63 43.78
CA THR A 273 -56.79 -0.35 44.10
C THR A 273 -57.90 -0.03 43.09
N PRO A 274 -58.87 0.85 43.41
CA PRO A 274 -59.81 1.37 42.40
C PRO A 274 -59.09 2.00 41.19
N SER A 275 -57.86 2.46 41.40
CA SER A 275 -56.92 2.99 40.41
C SER A 275 -55.97 1.95 39.78
N SER A 276 -55.90 0.71 40.30
CA SER A 276 -55.11 -0.34 39.66
C SER A 276 -55.92 -0.86 38.49
N ASP A 277 -55.54 -0.40 37.30
CA ASP A 277 -56.02 -0.94 36.05
C ASP A 277 -55.43 -2.33 35.86
N VAL A 278 -56.08 -3.32 36.45
CA VAL A 278 -55.98 -4.69 35.97
C VAL A 278 -56.36 -4.65 34.49
N SER A 279 -55.60 -5.33 33.63
CA SER A 279 -56.01 -5.56 32.25
C SER A 279 -57.43 -6.13 32.25
N ASN A 280 -58.42 -5.29 31.96
CA ASN A 280 -59.83 -5.65 32.03
C ASN A 280 -60.22 -6.46 30.80
N VAL A 281 -59.40 -7.45 30.43
CA VAL A 281 -59.57 -8.31 29.26
C VAL A 281 -60.04 -9.66 29.76
N LEU A 282 -61.23 -10.06 29.33
CA LEU A 282 -61.87 -11.31 29.70
C LEU A 282 -61.89 -12.25 28.50
N LEU A 283 -61.13 -13.34 28.57
CA LEU A 283 -61.19 -14.43 27.60
C LEU A 283 -62.41 -15.29 27.89
N LEU A 284 -63.10 -15.67 26.83
CA LEU A 284 -64.28 -16.53 26.89
C LEU A 284 -64.06 -17.74 26.01
N SER A 285 -64.54 -18.87 26.52
CA SER A 285 -64.73 -20.09 25.73
C SER A 285 -66.15 -20.60 25.96
N ALA A 286 -66.88 -20.72 24.87
CA ALA A 286 -68.26 -21.16 24.83
C ALA A 286 -68.38 -22.50 24.09
N MET A 287 -68.99 -23.47 24.75
CA MET A 287 -69.22 -24.79 24.18
C MET A 287 -70.67 -25.26 24.42
N PRO A 288 -71.30 -25.87 23.41
CA PRO A 288 -72.58 -26.57 23.56
C PRO A 288 -72.56 -27.59 24.69
N ILE A 289 -73.57 -27.56 25.55
CA ILE A 289 -73.82 -28.62 26.53
C ILE A 289 -74.42 -29.79 25.76
N GLN A 290 -73.75 -30.93 25.80
CA GLN A 290 -74.01 -32.03 24.87
C GLN A 290 -73.87 -33.39 25.57
N ASP A 291 -74.46 -34.41 24.95
CA ASP A 291 -74.23 -35.80 25.35
C ASP A 291 -72.83 -36.28 24.98
N THR A 292 -72.37 -37.35 25.64
CA THR A 292 -71.08 -38.00 25.37
C THR A 292 -70.98 -38.57 23.95
N ASP A 293 -72.10 -38.78 23.26
CA ASP A 293 -72.18 -39.27 21.88
C ASP A 293 -72.25 -38.15 20.83
N TYR A 294 -72.17 -36.87 21.24
CA TYR A 294 -72.14 -35.68 20.38
C TYR A 294 -73.35 -35.53 19.44
N LYS A 295 -74.50 -36.11 19.76
CA LYS A 295 -75.68 -36.05 18.86
C LYS A 295 -76.52 -34.79 18.99
N LYS A 296 -76.62 -34.23 20.20
CA LYS A 296 -77.54 -33.12 20.49
C LYS A 296 -76.93 -32.12 21.45
N SER A 297 -77.29 -30.86 21.25
CA SER A 297 -77.00 -29.74 22.14
C SER A 297 -78.25 -29.37 22.96
N TYR A 298 -78.06 -29.13 24.25
CA TYR A 298 -79.12 -28.83 25.23
C TYR A 298 -79.04 -27.41 25.79
N GLY A 299 -77.89 -26.75 25.64
CA GLY A 299 -77.62 -25.44 26.18
C GLY A 299 -76.20 -25.00 25.84
N LEU A 300 -75.70 -23.99 26.53
CA LEU A 300 -74.34 -23.50 26.36
C LEU A 300 -73.66 -23.35 27.72
N LEU A 301 -72.44 -23.86 27.83
CA LEU A 301 -71.55 -23.62 28.96
C LEU A 301 -70.46 -22.66 28.50
N VAL A 302 -70.27 -21.58 29.26
CA VAL A 302 -69.25 -20.57 29.00
C VAL A 302 -68.33 -20.47 30.19
N PHE A 303 -67.04 -20.67 29.98
CA PHE A 303 -66.03 -20.26 30.96
C PHE A 303 -65.40 -18.94 30.55
N GLY A 304 -65.15 -18.11 31.56
CA GLY A 304 -64.45 -16.84 31.42
C GLY A 304 -63.18 -16.82 32.26
N ARG A 305 -62.12 -16.19 31.76
CA ARG A 305 -60.84 -15.98 32.45
C ARG A 305 -60.33 -14.57 32.20
N TYR A 306 -60.03 -13.84 33.27
CA TYR A 306 -59.38 -12.54 33.16
C TYR A 306 -57.89 -12.69 32.92
N GLU A 307 -57.33 -11.84 32.05
CA GLU A 307 -55.88 -11.72 31.94
C GLU A 307 -55.35 -10.74 32.95
N PHE A 308 -54.47 -11.22 33.83
CA PHE A 308 -53.75 -10.43 34.81
C PHE A 308 -52.28 -10.30 34.42
N ILE A 309 -51.54 -9.46 35.15
CA ILE A 309 -50.10 -9.32 34.93
C ILE A 309 -49.34 -10.64 35.10
N ASP A 310 -49.74 -11.49 36.06
CA ASP A 310 -49.16 -12.82 36.28
C ASP A 310 -49.31 -13.72 35.05
N TYR A 311 -50.38 -13.51 34.28
CA TYR A 311 -50.57 -14.24 33.03
C TYR A 311 -49.64 -13.74 31.94
N VAL A 312 -49.47 -12.41 31.81
CA VAL A 312 -48.49 -11.86 30.87
C VAL A 312 -47.09 -12.37 31.22
N TYR A 313 -46.79 -12.56 32.50
CA TYR A 313 -45.57 -13.21 32.97
C TYR A 313 -45.48 -14.69 32.57
N ASP A 314 -46.51 -15.50 32.83
CA ASP A 314 -46.60 -16.92 32.40
C ASP A 314 -46.48 -17.07 30.88
N MET A 315 -47.07 -16.15 30.11
CA MET A 315 -46.94 -16.08 28.66
C MET A 315 -45.52 -15.67 28.25
N SER A 316 -44.89 -14.75 28.98
CA SER A 316 -43.50 -14.34 28.74
C SER A 316 -42.55 -15.50 28.95
N ASP A 317 -42.72 -16.28 30.03
CA ASP A 317 -41.92 -17.45 30.36
C ASP A 317 -42.10 -18.57 29.32
N ARG A 318 -43.34 -18.91 28.94
CA ARG A 318 -43.58 -19.90 27.87
C ARG A 318 -42.99 -19.51 26.51
N THR A 319 -42.95 -18.21 26.20
CA THR A 319 -42.43 -17.71 24.92
C THR A 319 -40.94 -17.40 24.95
N GLN A 320 -40.34 -17.27 26.15
CA GLN A 320 -38.98 -16.78 26.37
C GLN A 320 -38.76 -15.38 25.75
N LEU A 321 -39.79 -14.51 25.80
CA LEU A 321 -39.80 -13.17 25.22
C LEU A 321 -40.32 -12.15 26.22
N CYS A 322 -40.03 -10.86 26.01
CA CYS A 322 -40.66 -9.80 26.78
C CYS A 322 -41.99 -9.42 26.15
N LEU A 323 -43.06 -9.34 26.95
CA LEU A 323 -44.41 -9.05 26.50
C LEU A 323 -44.99 -7.85 27.23
N THR A 324 -45.84 -7.10 26.53
CA THR A 324 -46.67 -6.06 27.12
C THR A 324 -48.02 -6.07 26.42
N LEU A 325 -49.10 -6.13 27.20
CA LEU A 325 -50.46 -6.07 26.70
C LEU A 325 -51.01 -4.67 26.93
N TYR A 326 -51.57 -4.06 25.90
CA TYR A 326 -52.25 -2.77 25.98
C TYR A 326 -53.72 -2.96 25.64
N ASN A 327 -54.61 -2.62 26.58
CA ASN A 327 -56.04 -2.49 26.31
C ASN A 327 -56.36 -1.05 25.91
N LEU A 328 -56.64 -0.82 24.63
CA LEU A 328 -56.92 0.49 24.06
C LEU A 328 -58.23 1.13 24.57
N ASP A 329 -59.06 0.40 25.33
CA ASP A 329 -60.21 1.01 26.01
C ASP A 329 -59.79 1.74 27.29
N ILE A 330 -58.69 1.32 27.92
CA ILE A 330 -58.13 1.94 29.11
C ILE A 330 -57.29 3.16 28.71
N LEU A 331 -57.54 4.31 29.34
CA LEU A 331 -56.84 5.56 29.01
C LEU A 331 -55.33 5.45 29.23
N LYS A 332 -54.93 4.88 30.37
CA LYS A 332 -53.52 4.68 30.74
C LYS A 332 -52.78 3.80 29.73
N ASP A 333 -53.38 2.70 29.31
CA ASP A 333 -52.79 1.78 28.33
C ASP A 333 -52.69 2.41 26.93
N ARG A 334 -53.67 3.23 26.52
CA ARG A 334 -53.55 4.05 25.30
C ARG A 334 -52.38 5.02 25.41
N GLN A 335 -52.16 5.58 26.60
CA GLN A 335 -51.08 6.52 26.82
C GLN A 335 -49.71 5.85 26.74
N THR A 336 -49.52 4.72 27.41
CA THR A 336 -48.29 3.93 27.33
C THR A 336 -48.06 3.34 25.94
N PHE A 337 -49.14 2.89 25.26
CA PHE A 337 -49.04 2.36 23.90
C PHE A 337 -48.52 3.42 22.92
N ALA A 338 -49.10 4.61 22.88
CA ALA A 338 -48.62 5.61 21.93
C ALA A 338 -47.30 6.27 22.35
N ALA A 339 -46.92 6.24 23.63
CA ALA A 339 -45.53 6.48 24.02
C ALA A 339 -44.57 5.41 23.45
N SER A 340 -44.99 4.14 23.44
CA SER A 340 -44.17 3.04 22.89
C SER A 340 -44.04 3.05 21.35
N LEU A 341 -44.92 3.77 20.64
CA LEU A 341 -44.84 3.98 19.19
C LEU A 341 -43.91 5.12 18.77
N ALA A 342 -43.46 5.96 19.72
CA ALA A 342 -42.61 7.09 19.38
C ALA A 342 -41.16 6.64 19.14
N ASN A 343 -40.47 7.28 18.19
CA ASN A 343 -39.08 6.95 17.84
C ASN A 343 -38.02 7.63 18.75
N ASP A 344 -38.38 8.69 19.47
CA ASP A 344 -37.42 9.53 20.22
C ASP A 344 -37.81 9.68 21.69
N PHE A 345 -37.43 8.70 22.50
CA PHE A 345 -37.84 8.54 23.90
C PHE A 345 -37.40 9.69 24.83
N SER A 346 -36.45 10.52 24.40
CA SER A 346 -35.86 11.60 25.21
C SER A 346 -36.81 12.77 25.52
N ASN A 347 -37.86 12.95 24.71
CA ASN A 347 -38.84 14.03 24.87
C ASN A 347 -40.09 13.63 25.65
N PHE A 348 -40.15 12.40 26.19
CA PHE A 348 -41.37 11.80 26.73
C PHE A 348 -41.32 11.69 28.27
N THR A 349 -41.89 12.68 28.95
CA THR A 349 -42.16 12.63 30.40
C THR A 349 -43.64 12.32 30.65
N GLU A 350 -44.00 11.81 31.83
CA GLU A 350 -45.42 11.64 32.20
C GLU A 350 -46.20 12.97 32.03
N LEU A 351 -45.61 14.13 32.36
CA LEU A 351 -46.30 15.43 32.20
C LEU A 351 -46.65 15.79 30.74
N THR A 352 -45.79 15.48 29.77
CA THR A 352 -46.02 15.83 28.35
C THR A 352 -47.10 14.97 27.68
N TYR A 353 -47.45 13.83 28.27
CA TYR A 353 -48.37 12.87 27.68
C TYR A 353 -49.71 12.79 28.42
N TYR A 354 -49.71 12.74 29.75
CA TYR A 354 -50.95 12.62 30.53
C TYR A 354 -51.79 13.92 30.51
N GLY A 355 -51.24 15.02 29.96
CA GLY A 355 -51.94 16.30 29.74
C GLY A 355 -52.47 16.56 28.32
N LYS A 356 -52.31 15.64 27.36
CA LYS A 356 -52.87 15.81 26.00
C LYS A 356 -54.36 15.49 25.96
N ASP A 357 -55.12 16.28 25.18
CA ASP A 357 -56.54 16.05 24.94
C ASP A 357 -56.79 14.65 24.34
N LEU A 358 -57.85 13.96 24.80
CA LEU A 358 -58.21 12.59 24.40
C LEU A 358 -58.37 12.44 22.88
N THR A 359 -58.79 13.53 22.23
CA THR A 359 -58.94 13.62 20.77
C THR A 359 -57.58 13.56 20.06
N THR A 360 -56.59 14.32 20.53
CA THR A 360 -55.24 14.33 19.96
C THR A 360 -54.54 12.98 20.13
N LEU A 361 -54.73 12.32 21.27
CA LEU A 361 -54.24 10.97 21.53
C LEU A 361 -54.84 9.95 20.55
N SER A 362 -56.16 9.95 20.41
CA SER A 362 -56.87 9.02 19.52
C SER A 362 -56.52 9.25 18.05
N ASN A 363 -56.32 10.51 17.63
CA ASN A 363 -55.85 10.86 16.29
C ASN A 363 -54.41 10.40 16.02
N TYR A 364 -53.53 10.49 17.02
CA TYR A 364 -52.15 10.00 16.89
C TYR A 364 -52.10 8.47 16.76
N ILE A 365 -52.83 7.75 17.61
CA ILE A 365 -52.93 6.29 17.55
C ILE A 365 -53.51 5.86 16.20
N SER A 366 -54.66 6.40 15.80
CA SER A 366 -55.32 6.00 14.55
C SER A 366 -54.47 6.31 13.31
N LYS A 367 -53.69 7.40 13.32
CA LYS A 367 -52.72 7.70 12.25
C LYS A 367 -51.58 6.68 12.22
N SER A 368 -51.07 6.28 13.38
CA SER A 368 -49.93 5.36 13.51
C SER A 368 -50.31 3.92 13.19
N THR A 369 -51.55 3.52 13.49
CA THR A 369 -52.06 2.15 13.26
C THR A 369 -52.91 2.02 11.99
N ARG A 370 -52.99 3.06 11.13
CA ARG A 370 -53.90 3.09 9.96
C ARG A 370 -53.73 1.91 9.01
N ASN A 371 -52.51 1.42 8.85
CA ASN A 371 -52.18 0.35 7.91
C ASN A 371 -52.15 -1.04 8.57
N TRP A 372 -52.51 -1.13 9.85
CA TRP A 372 -52.45 -2.37 10.61
C TRP A 372 -53.67 -3.24 10.30
N GLN A 373 -53.45 -4.52 10.02
CA GLN A 373 -54.52 -5.49 9.75
C GLN A 373 -54.79 -6.34 10.99
N PRO A 374 -55.80 -6.01 11.82
CA PRO A 374 -56.01 -6.66 13.10
C PRO A 374 -56.23 -8.17 12.95
N THR A 375 -55.68 -8.94 13.88
CA THR A 375 -55.89 -10.38 13.96
C THR A 375 -57.28 -10.66 14.50
N ILE A 376 -58.05 -11.42 13.73
CA ILE A 376 -59.41 -11.83 14.12
C ILE A 376 -59.34 -13.19 14.81
N ILE A 377 -59.96 -13.29 15.98
CA ILE A 377 -60.16 -14.54 16.69
C ILE A 377 -61.49 -15.15 16.20
N ASN A 378 -61.41 -16.24 15.44
CA ASN A 378 -62.59 -16.93 14.93
C ASN A 378 -62.45 -18.43 15.16
N GLY A 379 -62.68 -18.84 16.42
CA GLY A 379 -62.53 -20.23 16.86
C GLY A 379 -61.10 -20.60 17.24
N ILE A 380 -60.97 -21.81 17.79
CA ILE A 380 -59.76 -22.30 18.48
C ILE A 380 -58.62 -22.62 17.50
N TYR A 381 -58.96 -23.02 16.27
CA TYR A 381 -57.97 -23.38 15.23
C TYR A 381 -57.56 -22.20 14.35
N SER A 382 -57.93 -20.96 14.69
CA SER A 382 -57.58 -19.79 13.87
C SER A 382 -56.07 -19.51 13.77
N GLN A 383 -55.25 -20.22 14.59
CA GLN A 383 -53.78 -20.19 14.58
C GLN A 383 -53.14 -20.45 13.19
N SER A 384 -53.76 -21.27 12.32
CA SER A 384 -53.17 -21.64 11.03
C SER A 384 -53.16 -20.52 9.99
N ASN A 385 -53.95 -19.47 10.16
CA ASN A 385 -54.20 -18.44 9.14
C ASN A 385 -53.35 -17.17 9.30
N TRP A 386 -52.47 -17.10 10.31
CA TRP A 386 -51.73 -15.86 10.64
C TRP A 386 -50.40 -15.66 9.93
N GLY A 387 -50.18 -16.39 8.82
CA GLY A 387 -49.03 -16.16 7.94
C GLY A 387 -48.94 -14.71 7.44
N ASN A 388 -50.10 -14.05 7.23
CA ASN A 388 -50.19 -12.74 6.58
C ASN A 388 -50.49 -11.56 7.52
N ASN A 389 -50.94 -11.81 8.76
CA ASN A 389 -51.38 -10.76 9.70
C ASN A 389 -50.48 -10.66 10.95
N SER A 390 -49.29 -11.25 10.93
CA SER A 390 -48.35 -11.18 12.06
C SER A 390 -47.41 -9.97 11.95
N GLY A 391 -47.05 -9.36 13.08
CA GLY A 391 -46.07 -8.29 13.21
C GLY A 391 -46.36 -7.05 12.35
N GLN A 392 -47.39 -6.28 12.70
CA GLN A 392 -47.87 -5.13 11.92
C GLN A 392 -46.90 -3.93 11.94
N PHE A 393 -46.12 -3.82 13.01
CA PHE A 393 -45.12 -2.77 13.15
C PHE A 393 -43.92 -3.35 13.90
N VAL A 394 -42.73 -3.09 13.36
CA VAL A 394 -41.45 -3.52 13.92
C VAL A 394 -40.62 -2.27 14.15
N GLN A 395 -40.08 -2.13 15.36
CA GLN A 395 -39.29 -0.96 15.76
C GLN A 395 -38.04 -1.37 16.53
N GLN A 396 -36.92 -0.73 16.22
CA GLN A 396 -35.69 -0.80 17.02
C GLN A 396 -35.81 0.10 18.23
N ILE A 397 -35.43 -0.42 19.40
CA ILE A 397 -35.55 0.28 20.68
C ILE A 397 -34.25 0.13 21.44
N SER A 398 -33.71 1.25 21.90
CA SER A 398 -32.62 1.28 22.86
C SER A 398 -33.18 1.51 24.26
N VAL A 399 -32.97 0.55 25.15
CA VAL A 399 -33.30 0.70 26.57
C VAL A 399 -32.06 1.25 27.28
N PRO A 400 -32.11 2.47 27.86
CA PRO A 400 -30.99 3.06 28.58
C PRO A 400 -30.50 2.19 29.74
N THR A 401 -29.20 2.28 30.05
CA THR A 401 -28.57 1.59 31.19
C THR A 401 -28.94 2.22 32.54
N ASP A 402 -29.24 3.52 32.55
CA ASP A 402 -29.69 4.25 33.73
C ASP A 402 -31.20 4.00 33.90
N PHE A 403 -31.48 2.91 34.61
CA PHE A 403 -32.78 2.29 34.79
C PHE A 403 -33.65 3.09 35.78
N ASP A 404 -34.80 3.57 35.33
CA ASP A 404 -35.91 3.95 36.20
C ASP A 404 -37.20 3.34 35.61
N ASP A 405 -37.96 2.62 36.45
CA ASP A 405 -39.24 1.98 36.09
C ASP A 405 -40.31 3.02 35.66
N THR A 406 -40.01 4.30 35.80
CA THR A 406 -40.84 5.42 35.37
C THR A 406 -40.89 5.60 33.85
N ILE A 407 -39.99 4.97 33.07
CA ILE A 407 -40.02 5.08 31.61
C ILE A 407 -41.30 4.38 31.07
N PRO A 408 -42.23 5.11 30.42
CA PRO A 408 -43.53 4.56 30.00
C PRO A 408 -43.47 3.34 29.08
N ILE A 409 -42.34 3.11 28.42
CA ILE A 409 -42.08 2.04 27.44
C ILE A 409 -41.84 0.68 28.13
N LEU A 410 -41.37 0.71 29.38
CA LEU A 410 -41.09 -0.46 30.20
C LEU A 410 -42.22 -0.78 31.20
N LYS A 411 -43.14 0.18 31.40
CA LYS A 411 -44.29 0.02 32.30
C LYS A 411 -45.14 -1.19 31.90
N ASN A 412 -45.47 -2.04 32.89
CA ASN A 412 -46.25 -3.29 32.73
C ASN A 412 -45.62 -4.34 31.79
N ARG A 413 -44.34 -4.18 31.42
CA ARG A 413 -43.61 -5.19 30.66
C ARG A 413 -43.26 -6.37 31.57
N GLN A 414 -43.44 -7.58 31.05
CA GLN A 414 -43.00 -8.81 31.69
C GLN A 414 -42.01 -9.53 30.78
N CYS A 415 -40.89 -9.99 31.32
CA CYS A 415 -39.86 -10.71 30.60
C CYS A 415 -39.64 -12.07 31.28
N ALA A 416 -39.37 -13.10 30.47
CA ALA A 416 -38.98 -14.42 30.99
C ALA A 416 -37.69 -14.35 31.82
N ASP A 417 -36.71 -13.59 31.32
CA ASP A 417 -35.44 -13.35 32.00
C ASP A 417 -35.49 -11.99 32.71
N SER A 418 -35.24 -11.99 34.02
CA SER A 418 -35.20 -10.78 34.85
C SER A 418 -33.98 -9.91 34.58
N ASP A 419 -32.91 -10.48 34.02
CA ASP A 419 -31.57 -9.86 34.08
C ASP A 419 -31.21 -9.05 32.81
N SER A 420 -32.02 -9.14 31.74
CA SER A 420 -31.67 -8.59 30.41
C SER A 420 -32.73 -7.66 29.80
N VAL A 421 -33.20 -6.67 30.55
CA VAL A 421 -34.12 -5.63 30.05
C VAL A 421 -33.38 -4.51 29.30
N VAL A 422 -32.08 -4.35 29.57
CA VAL A 422 -31.24 -3.25 29.08
C VAL A 422 -30.62 -3.58 27.70
N GLY A 423 -30.39 -2.55 26.88
CA GLY A 423 -29.66 -2.68 25.61
C GLY A 423 -30.52 -2.49 24.37
N GLU A 424 -29.98 -2.86 23.21
CA GLU A 424 -30.68 -2.77 21.94
C GLU A 424 -31.63 -3.95 21.73
N ARG A 425 -32.90 -3.63 21.54
CA ARG A 425 -33.99 -4.60 21.37
C ARG A 425 -34.80 -4.29 20.12
N MET A 426 -35.51 -5.29 19.65
CA MET A 426 -36.52 -5.16 18.62
C MET A 426 -37.89 -5.37 19.24
N ALA A 427 -38.81 -4.46 18.97
CA ALA A 427 -40.20 -4.54 19.41
C ALA A 427 -41.12 -4.78 18.21
N VAL A 428 -42.10 -5.64 18.43
CA VAL A 428 -43.09 -6.02 17.42
C VAL A 428 -44.47 -5.88 17.99
N PHE A 429 -45.36 -5.23 17.24
CA PHE A 429 -46.70 -4.94 17.68
C PHE A 429 -47.72 -5.73 16.87
N GLN A 430 -48.68 -6.29 17.59
CA GLN A 430 -49.78 -7.07 17.05
C GLN A 430 -51.12 -6.57 17.60
N LEU A 431 -51.98 -6.06 16.73
CA LEU A 431 -53.35 -5.65 17.07
C LEU A 431 -54.33 -6.81 16.88
N PHE A 432 -55.25 -6.97 17.83
CA PHE A 432 -56.29 -7.99 17.84
C PHE A 432 -57.68 -7.35 17.86
N ASN A 433 -58.61 -8.04 17.21
CA ASN A 433 -60.03 -7.76 17.34
C ASN A 433 -60.62 -8.58 18.48
N ASP A 434 -61.37 -7.86 19.31
CA ASP A 434 -62.33 -8.39 20.28
C ASP A 434 -63.37 -9.29 19.58
N ILE A 435 -64.07 -10.11 20.35
CA ILE A 435 -65.20 -10.92 19.89
C ILE A 435 -66.32 -10.08 19.23
N THR A 436 -66.43 -8.81 19.58
CA THR A 436 -67.36 -7.84 18.97
C THR A 436 -66.88 -7.30 17.61
N GLY A 437 -65.64 -7.59 17.21
CA GLY A 437 -65.01 -7.07 15.99
C GLY A 437 -64.28 -5.73 16.17
N LYS A 438 -64.27 -5.17 17.38
CA LYS A 438 -63.55 -3.92 17.72
C LYS A 438 -62.07 -4.20 17.95
N SER A 439 -61.18 -3.40 17.36
CA SER A 439 -59.73 -3.51 17.61
C SER A 439 -59.34 -2.78 18.90
N ASN A 440 -59.09 -3.51 19.98
CA ASN A 440 -58.83 -2.95 21.31
C ASN A 440 -57.65 -3.57 22.06
N LEU A 441 -57.11 -4.70 21.63
CA LEU A 441 -55.97 -5.33 22.30
C LEU A 441 -54.72 -5.25 21.42
N VAL A 442 -53.64 -4.71 21.96
CA VAL A 442 -52.32 -4.74 21.31
C VAL A 442 -51.36 -5.55 22.17
N ILE A 443 -50.75 -6.57 21.59
CA ILE A 443 -49.64 -7.29 22.20
C ILE A 443 -48.35 -6.77 21.58
N ARG A 444 -47.49 -6.24 22.44
CA ARG A 444 -46.11 -5.88 22.11
C ARG A 444 -45.18 -7.00 22.55
N THR A 445 -44.28 -7.39 21.66
CA THR A 445 -43.28 -8.44 21.88
C THR A 445 -41.89 -7.88 21.65
N ASP A 446 -41.03 -7.93 22.66
CA ASP A 446 -39.68 -7.37 22.64
C ASP A 446 -38.63 -8.48 22.79
N PHE A 447 -37.68 -8.54 21.86
CA PHE A 447 -36.58 -9.52 21.86
C PHE A 447 -35.21 -8.84 21.74
N PRO A 448 -34.14 -9.44 22.32
CA PRO A 448 -32.80 -8.87 22.25
C PRO A 448 -32.21 -8.97 20.83
N ARG A 449 -31.36 -8.02 20.45
CA ARG A 449 -30.70 -7.98 19.12
C ARG A 449 -29.39 -8.77 19.07
N ASP A 450 -29.32 -9.91 19.75
CA ASP A 450 -28.08 -10.70 19.86
C ASP A 450 -27.55 -11.15 18.51
N ILE A 451 -28.45 -11.56 17.59
CA ILE A 451 -28.07 -11.96 16.22
C ILE A 451 -27.39 -10.81 15.46
N PHE A 452 -27.84 -9.58 15.66
CA PHE A 452 -27.22 -8.42 15.03
C PHE A 452 -25.84 -8.12 15.62
N THR A 453 -25.68 -8.24 16.94
CA THR A 453 -24.36 -8.09 17.59
C THR A 453 -23.37 -9.17 17.13
N LEU A 454 -23.82 -10.42 17.03
CA LEU A 454 -23.04 -11.52 16.47
C LEU A 454 -22.74 -11.31 14.97
N GLY A 455 -23.70 -10.72 14.25
CA GLY A 455 -23.55 -10.31 12.86
C GLY A 455 -22.45 -9.29 12.68
N ILE A 456 -22.47 -8.19 13.45
CA ILE A 456 -21.47 -7.12 13.37
C ILE A 456 -20.09 -7.65 13.73
N THR A 457 -19.97 -8.46 14.78
CA THR A 457 -18.68 -9.05 15.15
C THR A 457 -18.15 -9.95 14.04
N SER A 458 -19.00 -10.79 13.44
CA SER A 458 -18.64 -11.60 12.27
C SER A 458 -18.26 -10.75 11.04
N PHE A 459 -18.96 -9.65 10.80
CA PHE A 459 -18.65 -8.68 9.74
C PHE A 459 -17.27 -8.05 9.94
N VAL A 460 -16.97 -7.57 11.15
CA VAL A 460 -15.68 -6.95 11.45
C VAL A 460 -14.53 -7.95 11.27
N ILE A 461 -14.70 -9.19 11.73
CA ILE A 461 -13.70 -10.26 11.57
C ILE A 461 -13.49 -10.59 10.09
N THR A 462 -14.57 -10.84 9.34
CA THR A 462 -14.48 -11.17 7.90
C THR A 462 -13.87 -10.04 7.08
N TRP A 463 -14.23 -8.79 7.37
CA TRP A 463 -13.61 -7.62 6.77
C TRP A 463 -12.12 -7.52 7.12
N ALA A 464 -11.74 -7.73 8.39
CA ALA A 464 -10.34 -7.71 8.81
C ALA A 464 -9.50 -8.79 8.08
N VAL A 465 -10.00 -10.02 7.96
CA VAL A 465 -9.31 -11.09 7.24
C VAL A 465 -9.22 -10.79 5.73
N MET A 466 -10.30 -10.30 5.11
CA MET A 466 -10.29 -9.90 3.71
C MET A 466 -9.26 -8.79 3.45
N THR A 467 -9.24 -7.75 4.27
CA THR A 467 -8.27 -6.66 4.12
C THR A 467 -6.83 -7.16 4.27
N PHE A 468 -6.56 -8.05 5.23
CA PHE A 468 -5.24 -8.68 5.38
C PHE A 468 -4.82 -9.45 4.12
N MET A 469 -5.71 -10.24 3.53
CA MET A 469 -5.42 -11.01 2.30
C MET A 469 -5.17 -10.10 1.09
N ILE A 470 -5.93 -9.02 0.92
CA ILE A 470 -5.71 -8.06 -0.17
C ILE A 470 -4.38 -7.32 0.03
N ILE A 471 -4.00 -6.99 1.26
CA ILE A 471 -2.68 -6.39 1.56
C ILE A 471 -1.56 -7.36 1.20
N LEU A 472 -1.67 -8.63 1.59
CA LEU A 472 -0.67 -9.65 1.27
C LEU A 472 -0.51 -9.80 -0.24
N LEU A 473 -1.62 -9.89 -0.98
CA LEU A 473 -1.61 -9.97 -2.44
C LEU A 473 -1.01 -8.71 -3.08
N SER A 474 -1.34 -7.50 -2.58
CA SER A 474 -0.80 -6.26 -3.14
C SER A 474 0.71 -6.13 -2.92
N VAL A 475 1.21 -6.50 -1.74
CA VAL A 475 2.65 -6.58 -1.45
C VAL A 475 3.33 -7.58 -2.39
N SER A 476 2.73 -8.76 -2.60
CA SER A 476 3.25 -9.76 -3.54
C SER A 476 3.36 -9.22 -4.96
N VAL A 477 2.33 -8.50 -5.46
CA VAL A 477 2.35 -7.87 -6.79
C VAL A 477 3.40 -6.78 -6.89
N ILE A 478 3.59 -5.96 -5.86
CA ILE A 478 4.63 -4.93 -5.82
C ILE A 478 6.02 -5.55 -5.90
N ILE A 479 6.29 -6.59 -5.10
CA ILE A 479 7.56 -7.31 -5.11
C ILE A 479 7.81 -7.93 -6.48
N PHE A 480 6.78 -8.56 -7.07
CA PHE A 480 6.86 -9.13 -8.41
C PHE A 480 7.22 -8.09 -9.47
N LEU A 481 6.51 -6.95 -9.51
CA LEU A 481 6.79 -5.88 -10.47
C LEU A 481 8.18 -5.27 -10.28
N GLU A 482 8.64 -5.05 -9.05
CA GLU A 482 9.97 -4.49 -8.77
C GLU A 482 11.08 -5.43 -9.25
N TYR A 483 10.97 -6.73 -8.96
CA TYR A 483 12.01 -7.69 -9.31
C TYR A 483 11.99 -8.14 -10.76
N PHE A 484 10.83 -8.50 -11.31
CA PHE A 484 10.74 -9.09 -12.65
C PHE A 484 10.71 -8.05 -13.76
N VAL A 485 10.07 -6.89 -13.55
CA VAL A 485 9.85 -5.90 -14.61
C VAL A 485 10.75 -4.68 -14.41
N ILE A 486 10.56 -3.93 -13.33
CA ILE A 486 11.15 -2.58 -13.17
C ILE A 486 12.67 -2.62 -13.11
N ARG A 487 13.26 -3.52 -12.31
CA ARG A 487 14.73 -3.64 -12.24
C ARG A 487 15.36 -3.99 -13.58
N ARG A 488 14.70 -4.85 -14.35
CA ARG A 488 15.19 -5.29 -15.66
C ARG A 488 15.13 -4.17 -16.70
N VAL A 489 14.03 -3.41 -16.74
CA VAL A 489 13.92 -2.18 -17.55
C VAL A 489 15.02 -1.17 -17.20
N ILE A 490 15.24 -0.91 -15.90
CA ILE A 490 16.25 0.04 -15.45
C ILE A 490 17.66 -0.41 -15.85
N ARG A 491 17.97 -1.71 -15.75
CA ARG A 491 19.24 -2.27 -16.19
C ARG A 491 19.46 -2.06 -17.69
N LEU A 492 18.44 -2.32 -18.51
CA LEU A 492 18.49 -2.09 -19.96
C LEU A 492 18.73 -0.59 -20.26
N THR A 493 17.96 0.29 -19.62
CA THR A 493 18.08 1.75 -19.79
C THR A 493 19.46 2.26 -19.39
N ASN A 494 20.01 1.80 -18.27
CA ASN A 494 21.34 2.20 -17.81
C ASN A 494 22.45 1.70 -18.75
N SER A 495 22.30 0.50 -19.32
CA SER A 495 23.26 -0.07 -20.27
C SER A 495 23.26 0.72 -21.59
N VAL A 496 22.09 1.10 -22.10
CA VAL A 496 21.98 1.98 -23.27
C VAL A 496 22.61 3.34 -22.96
N ARG A 497 22.31 3.92 -21.79
CA ARG A 497 22.87 5.22 -21.37
C ARG A 497 24.39 5.20 -21.22
N SER A 498 24.97 4.10 -20.75
CA SER A 498 26.43 3.97 -20.67
C SER A 498 27.08 3.89 -22.04
N ILE A 499 26.47 3.17 -23.00
CA ILE A 499 26.96 3.11 -24.39
C ILE A 499 26.95 4.50 -25.02
N THR A 500 25.84 5.25 -24.85
CA THR A 500 25.73 6.62 -25.36
C THR A 500 26.73 7.59 -24.72
N ASN A 501 26.92 7.52 -23.39
CA ASN A 501 27.81 8.45 -22.69
C ASN A 501 29.30 8.14 -22.91
N ASN A 502 29.68 6.87 -23.03
CA ASN A 502 31.08 6.46 -23.24
C ASN A 502 31.48 6.47 -24.72
N ASN A 503 30.52 6.65 -25.64
CA ASN A 503 30.71 6.63 -27.09
C ASN A 503 31.37 5.34 -27.61
N ASP A 504 31.20 4.23 -26.88
CA ASP A 504 31.77 2.92 -27.21
C ASP A 504 30.71 2.05 -27.89
N ILE A 505 30.61 2.20 -29.20
CA ILE A 505 29.61 1.54 -30.05
C ILE A 505 29.85 0.03 -30.16
N LYS A 506 31.01 -0.48 -29.71
CA LYS A 506 31.31 -1.92 -29.66
C LYS A 506 30.69 -2.61 -28.45
N GLN A 507 30.36 -1.85 -27.41
CA GLN A 507 29.66 -2.38 -26.25
C GLN A 507 28.21 -2.72 -26.64
N ARG A 508 27.76 -3.91 -26.27
CA ARG A 508 26.38 -4.39 -26.53
C ARG A 508 25.56 -4.39 -25.25
N VAL A 509 24.24 -4.30 -25.41
CA VAL A 509 23.29 -4.37 -24.30
C VAL A 509 23.15 -5.83 -23.87
N PRO A 510 23.18 -6.15 -22.56
CA PRO A 510 23.10 -7.52 -22.10
C PRO A 510 21.78 -8.17 -22.50
N ASN A 511 21.84 -9.38 -23.07
CA ASN A 511 20.66 -10.14 -23.45
C ASN A 511 19.75 -10.28 -22.22
N SER A 512 18.55 -9.73 -22.34
CA SER A 512 17.67 -9.56 -21.20
C SER A 512 16.81 -10.82 -20.94
N GLY A 513 16.65 -11.74 -21.90
CA GLY A 513 15.77 -12.90 -21.79
C GLY A 513 15.07 -13.17 -23.13
N SER A 514 14.03 -14.01 -23.14
CA SER A 514 13.29 -14.38 -24.37
C SER A 514 11.87 -13.81 -24.43
N ASP A 515 11.56 -12.80 -23.61
CA ASP A 515 10.27 -12.10 -23.61
C ASP A 515 10.37 -10.79 -24.43
N GLU A 516 9.34 -9.94 -24.37
CA GLU A 516 9.27 -8.69 -25.13
C GLU A 516 10.42 -7.71 -24.81
N LEU A 517 10.96 -7.74 -23.58
CA LEU A 517 12.15 -6.95 -23.22
C LEU A 517 13.44 -7.58 -23.78
N GLY A 518 13.46 -8.91 -23.90
CA GLY A 518 14.50 -9.64 -24.62
C GLY A 518 14.57 -9.23 -26.08
N MET A 519 13.43 -9.30 -26.77
CA MET A 519 13.31 -8.87 -28.17
C MET A 519 13.77 -7.43 -28.37
N LEU A 520 13.36 -6.50 -27.48
CA LEU A 520 13.83 -5.12 -27.57
C LEU A 520 15.36 -5.00 -27.37
N SER A 521 15.94 -5.82 -26.50
CA SER A 521 17.40 -5.85 -26.33
C SER A 521 18.11 -6.34 -27.59
N ASP A 522 17.52 -7.31 -28.29
CA ASP A 522 18.02 -7.83 -29.55
C ASP A 522 17.89 -6.78 -30.66
N ASP A 523 16.73 -6.13 -30.80
CA ASP A 523 16.51 -5.03 -31.75
C ASP A 523 17.50 -3.86 -31.54
N VAL A 524 17.80 -3.52 -30.28
CA VAL A 524 18.79 -2.48 -29.95
C VAL A 524 20.21 -2.94 -30.32
N ASN A 525 20.54 -4.21 -30.11
CA ASN A 525 21.82 -4.76 -30.52
C ASN A 525 21.94 -4.88 -32.04
N ASP A 526 20.85 -5.16 -32.76
CA ASP A 526 20.78 -5.15 -34.21
C ASP A 526 21.01 -3.74 -34.76
N MET A 527 20.39 -2.73 -34.13
CA MET A 527 20.65 -1.33 -34.45
C MET A 527 22.11 -0.94 -34.19
N LEU A 528 22.69 -1.33 -33.05
CA LEU A 528 24.11 -1.09 -32.75
C LEU A 528 25.02 -1.83 -33.73
N THR A 529 24.62 -3.01 -34.21
CA THR A 529 25.33 -3.77 -35.23
C THR A 529 25.22 -3.10 -36.59
N ALA A 530 24.05 -2.55 -36.95
CA ALA A 530 23.89 -1.74 -38.14
C ALA A 530 24.70 -0.43 -38.06
N LEU A 531 24.82 0.17 -36.86
CA LEU A 531 25.63 1.37 -36.63
C LEU A 531 27.13 1.06 -36.70
N ASP A 532 27.58 -0.04 -36.08
CA ASP A 532 28.95 -0.54 -36.15
C ASP A 532 29.30 -0.96 -37.57
N ASN A 533 28.39 -1.63 -38.29
CA ASN A 533 28.53 -1.94 -39.71
C ASN A 533 28.52 -0.66 -40.57
N SER A 534 27.72 0.35 -40.25
CA SER A 534 27.74 1.62 -40.99
C SER A 534 29.02 2.38 -40.71
N GLN A 535 29.56 2.30 -39.50
CA GLN A 535 30.83 2.92 -39.13
C GLN A 535 32.01 2.13 -39.70
N SER A 536 31.91 0.80 -39.78
CA SER A 536 32.87 -0.06 -40.44
C SER A 536 32.84 0.14 -41.94
N VAL A 537 31.67 0.23 -42.56
CA VAL A 537 31.47 0.60 -43.98
C VAL A 537 31.96 2.02 -44.22
N LEU A 538 31.78 2.97 -43.31
CA LEU A 538 32.41 4.30 -43.43
C LEU A 538 33.94 4.23 -43.30
N THR A 539 34.49 3.40 -42.43
CA THR A 539 35.95 3.18 -42.36
C THR A 539 36.47 2.37 -43.55
N GLU A 540 35.65 1.48 -44.11
CA GLU A 540 35.94 0.66 -45.28
C GLU A 540 35.80 1.47 -46.56
N ASP A 541 34.87 2.43 -46.63
CA ASP A 541 34.73 3.45 -47.67
C ASP A 541 35.87 4.47 -47.58
N ASN A 542 36.34 4.82 -46.37
CA ASN A 542 37.58 5.60 -46.21
C ASN A 542 38.82 4.78 -46.65
N LEU A 543 38.85 3.48 -46.37
CA LEU A 543 39.88 2.54 -46.84
C LEU A 543 39.77 2.23 -48.34
N LEU A 544 38.57 2.27 -48.92
CA LEU A 544 38.27 2.07 -50.32
C LEU A 544 38.55 3.36 -51.10
N MET A 545 38.29 4.54 -50.53
CA MET A 545 38.80 5.82 -51.01
C MET A 545 40.33 5.82 -50.99
N GLN A 546 40.98 5.28 -49.95
CA GLN A 546 42.43 5.09 -49.92
C GLN A 546 42.92 4.06 -50.96
N ARG A 547 42.23 2.94 -51.17
CA ARG A 547 42.58 1.91 -52.19
C ARG A 547 42.27 2.32 -53.63
N LEU A 548 41.26 3.17 -53.84
CA LEU A 548 40.96 3.76 -55.15
C LEU A 548 41.99 4.84 -55.48
N LEU A 549 42.45 5.62 -54.49
CA LEU A 549 43.62 6.50 -54.64
C LEU A 549 44.92 5.69 -54.87
N GLU A 550 45.03 4.48 -54.33
CA GLU A 550 46.17 3.55 -54.50
C GLU A 550 46.17 2.83 -55.85
N LYS A 551 45.01 2.59 -56.49
CA LYS A 551 44.93 1.90 -57.80
C LYS A 551 45.09 2.79 -59.02
N THR A 552 44.84 4.09 -58.94
CA THR A 552 45.07 5.04 -60.07
C THR A 552 46.42 5.76 -60.01
N SER A 553 47.18 5.64 -58.92
CA SER A 553 48.48 6.32 -58.76
C SER A 553 49.71 5.41 -58.94
N LEU A 554 49.51 4.10 -59.09
CA LEU A 554 50.61 3.11 -59.02
C LEU A 554 51.31 2.81 -60.35
N SER A 555 50.78 3.22 -61.51
CA SER A 555 51.51 3.10 -62.79
C SER A 555 52.19 4.39 -63.27
N GLU A 556 52.02 5.52 -62.57
CA GLU A 556 52.64 6.80 -62.93
C GLU A 556 53.64 7.32 -61.87
N GLN A 557 53.54 6.90 -60.60
CA GLN A 557 54.46 7.34 -59.53
C GLN A 557 55.72 6.48 -59.33
N GLN A 558 55.81 5.27 -59.91
CA GLN A 558 56.96 4.37 -59.70
C GLN A 558 58.30 4.87 -60.27
N SER A 559 58.31 5.87 -61.17
CA SER A 559 59.57 6.52 -61.61
C SER A 559 59.91 7.85 -60.89
N ARG A 560 59.01 8.44 -60.08
CA ARG A 560 59.30 9.69 -59.32
C ARG A 560 59.43 9.50 -57.82
N VAL A 561 58.84 8.46 -57.22
CA VAL A 561 58.88 8.23 -55.76
C VAL A 561 60.14 7.51 -55.29
N ILE A 562 60.81 6.70 -56.13
CA ILE A 562 62.11 6.11 -55.75
C ILE A 562 63.18 7.21 -55.53
N MET A 563 63.16 8.29 -56.31
CA MET A 563 64.06 9.43 -56.12
C MET A 563 63.71 10.29 -54.90
N ASN A 564 62.41 10.47 -54.59
CA ASN A 564 61.95 11.36 -53.52
C ASN A 564 61.76 10.68 -52.15
N GLY A 565 61.83 9.35 -52.09
CA GLY A 565 61.76 8.56 -50.85
C GLY A 565 63.12 8.31 -50.18
N ILE A 566 64.21 8.82 -50.76
CA ILE A 566 65.54 8.78 -50.14
C ILE A 566 65.77 10.13 -49.46
N GLU A 567 65.86 10.14 -48.12
CA GLU A 567 66.09 11.34 -47.29
C GLU A 567 67.48 11.96 -47.49
N ASP A 568 68.41 11.17 -48.04
CA ASP A 568 69.73 11.65 -48.42
C ASP A 568 69.62 12.54 -49.68
N PHE A 569 70.44 13.58 -49.78
CA PHE A 569 70.49 14.43 -50.97
C PHE A 569 71.09 13.65 -52.14
N ILE A 570 70.32 13.42 -53.20
CA ILE A 570 70.76 12.69 -54.40
C ILE A 570 70.86 13.65 -55.58
N ILE A 571 72.02 13.66 -56.22
CA ILE A 571 72.33 14.57 -57.32
C ILE A 571 73.02 13.78 -58.44
N VAL A 572 72.59 14.01 -59.67
CA VAL A 572 73.07 13.35 -60.88
C VAL A 572 73.72 14.40 -61.76
N ALA A 573 75.04 14.32 -61.98
CA ALA A 573 75.83 15.35 -62.67
C ALA A 573 76.73 14.77 -63.77
N ASN A 574 76.87 15.47 -64.89
CA ASN A 574 77.62 15.01 -66.06
C ASN A 574 79.13 14.93 -65.77
N CYS A 575 79.78 13.83 -66.13
CA CYS A 575 81.19 13.59 -65.84
C CYS A 575 82.16 14.56 -66.58
N LYS A 576 81.76 15.14 -67.72
CA LYS A 576 82.67 15.94 -68.56
C LYS A 576 82.73 17.42 -68.19
N ASN A 577 81.68 17.97 -67.58
CA ASN A 577 81.57 19.41 -67.29
C ASN A 577 80.94 19.73 -65.93
N GLY A 578 80.52 18.72 -65.15
CA GLY A 578 79.93 18.90 -63.82
C GLY A 578 78.52 19.52 -63.82
N SER A 579 77.84 19.59 -64.96
CA SER A 579 76.48 20.14 -65.03
C SER A 579 75.47 19.19 -64.40
N ILE A 580 74.57 19.72 -63.57
CA ILE A 580 73.53 18.92 -62.93
C ILE A 580 72.47 18.51 -63.96
N ILE A 581 72.21 17.21 -64.08
CA ILE A 581 71.26 16.60 -65.02
C ILE A 581 69.92 16.33 -64.33
N SER A 582 69.95 15.82 -63.10
CA SER A 582 68.75 15.48 -62.33
C SER A 582 69.07 15.46 -60.83
N PHE A 583 68.07 15.64 -59.97
CA PHE A 583 68.21 15.64 -58.51
C PHE A 583 66.88 15.27 -57.85
N ASN A 584 66.93 14.87 -56.58
CA ASN A 584 65.71 14.60 -55.81
C ASN A 584 65.07 15.87 -55.23
N THR A 585 63.77 15.81 -54.92
CA THR A 585 63.00 16.98 -54.43
C THR A 585 63.48 17.53 -53.09
N ILE A 586 64.18 16.72 -52.28
CA ILE A 586 64.74 17.16 -50.99
C ILE A 586 65.94 18.09 -51.22
N PHE A 587 66.80 17.80 -52.21
CA PHE A 587 67.88 18.71 -52.62
C PHE A 587 67.32 19.99 -53.24
N GLU A 588 66.27 19.89 -54.07
CA GLU A 588 65.59 21.04 -54.68
C GLU A 588 65.03 22.02 -53.64
N SER A 589 64.31 21.49 -52.64
CA SER A 589 63.60 22.32 -51.65
C SER A 589 64.52 22.92 -50.58
N LYS A 590 65.60 22.22 -50.19
CA LYS A 590 66.46 22.65 -49.07
C LYS A 590 67.78 23.30 -49.49
N ILE A 591 68.33 22.99 -50.67
CA ILE A 591 69.69 23.41 -51.06
C ILE A 591 69.74 24.19 -52.39
N LEU A 592 69.00 23.79 -53.43
CA LEU A 592 69.15 24.31 -54.80
C LEU A 592 68.91 25.84 -54.89
N LYS A 593 69.88 26.56 -55.45
CA LYS A 593 69.80 27.99 -55.79
C LYS A 593 69.62 28.11 -57.31
N LYS A 594 68.50 28.69 -57.76
CA LYS A 594 68.01 28.64 -59.16
C LYS A 594 68.95 29.19 -60.27
N ASN A 595 70.08 29.82 -59.95
CA ASN A 595 70.99 30.44 -60.92
C ASN A 595 72.38 29.78 -61.04
N LEU A 596 72.61 28.61 -60.41
CA LEU A 596 73.88 27.87 -60.50
C LEU A 596 73.65 26.57 -61.26
N THR A 597 74.52 26.28 -62.24
CA THR A 597 74.37 25.10 -63.13
C THR A 597 75.40 24.00 -62.86
N ASN A 598 76.45 24.29 -62.06
CA ASN A 598 77.51 23.35 -61.73
C ASN A 598 77.35 22.81 -60.29
N ILE A 599 77.64 21.53 -60.11
CA ILE A 599 77.53 20.84 -58.82
C ILE A 599 78.51 21.36 -57.75
N MET A 600 79.68 21.84 -58.16
CA MET A 600 80.72 22.27 -57.22
C MET A 600 80.26 23.44 -56.34
N ASP A 601 79.45 24.36 -56.86
CA ASP A 601 79.05 25.59 -56.19
C ASP A 601 78.19 25.38 -54.93
N TYR A 602 77.66 24.16 -54.72
CA TYR A 602 76.85 23.79 -53.56
C TYR A 602 77.66 23.17 -52.41
N PHE A 603 78.92 22.79 -52.66
CA PHE A 603 79.83 22.22 -51.67
C PHE A 603 80.88 23.24 -51.23
N ILE A 604 81.10 23.36 -49.92
CA ILE A 604 82.12 24.26 -49.38
C ILE A 604 83.47 23.53 -49.44
N THR A 605 84.27 23.78 -50.48
CA THR A 605 85.66 23.30 -50.54
C THR A 605 86.60 24.33 -49.93
N GLU A 606 87.15 24.03 -48.76
CA GLU A 606 88.19 24.87 -48.16
C GLU A 606 89.50 24.76 -48.96
N SER A 607 89.86 25.84 -49.66
CA SER A 607 91.26 26.11 -49.98
C SER A 607 91.63 27.48 -49.45
N ARG A 608 92.07 27.52 -48.20
CA ARG A 608 93.22 28.32 -47.74
C ARG A 608 93.51 28.00 -46.28
N HIS A 609 94.59 27.24 -46.08
CA HIS A 609 95.32 27.31 -44.82
C HIS A 609 95.90 28.72 -44.63
N SER A 610 96.01 29.09 -43.35
CA SER A 610 96.86 30.13 -42.73
C SER A 610 96.36 31.58 -42.62
N VAL A 611 95.93 31.93 -41.40
CA VAL A 611 96.40 33.01 -40.50
C VAL A 611 96.32 34.49 -40.93
N SER A 612 95.77 35.29 -39.99
CA SER A 612 95.95 36.73 -39.67
C SER A 612 95.00 37.82 -40.23
N THR A 613 94.24 38.41 -39.28
CA THR A 613 93.91 39.84 -39.03
C THR A 613 93.42 40.78 -40.16
N ASP A 614 92.21 41.30 -39.90
CA ASP A 614 91.76 42.70 -40.01
C ASP A 614 91.65 43.46 -41.35
N THR A 615 90.43 44.02 -41.52
CA THR A 615 90.04 45.33 -42.09
C THR A 615 89.75 45.52 -43.60
N LEU A 616 88.45 45.77 -43.85
CA LEU A 616 87.78 46.91 -44.52
C LEU A 616 88.20 47.45 -45.92
N ASN A 617 87.13 47.84 -46.65
CA ASN A 617 87.01 48.95 -47.64
C ASN A 617 87.42 48.67 -49.10
N ILE A 618 86.90 49.31 -50.16
CA ILE A 618 85.82 50.27 -50.53
C ILE A 618 85.79 50.29 -52.09
N TYR A 619 84.67 50.69 -52.71
CA TYR A 619 84.44 51.20 -54.10
C TYR A 619 85.61 51.24 -55.11
N ASP A 620 85.38 50.82 -56.37
CA ASP A 620 85.03 51.72 -57.51
C ASP A 620 84.94 50.96 -58.86
N SER A 621 84.26 51.61 -59.79
CA SER A 621 83.88 51.34 -61.18
C SER A 621 85.01 51.13 -62.20
N SER A 622 84.77 50.26 -63.18
CA SER A 622 84.90 50.49 -64.64
C SER A 622 84.97 49.16 -65.41
N GLU A 623 84.26 49.10 -66.53
CA GLU A 623 84.22 47.98 -67.47
C GLU A 623 85.56 47.80 -68.19
N THR A 624 86.06 46.57 -68.29
CA THR A 624 86.60 46.01 -69.55
C THR A 624 86.82 44.51 -69.40
N SER A 625 86.15 43.77 -70.27
CA SER A 625 86.34 42.37 -70.61
C SER A 625 87.81 42.01 -70.84
N ILE A 626 88.29 40.87 -70.28
CA ILE A 626 89.23 39.92 -70.90
C ILE A 626 89.31 38.64 -70.02
N THR A 627 88.82 37.56 -70.62
CA THR A 627 89.24 36.14 -70.50
C THR A 627 89.27 35.47 -69.12
N THR A 628 88.12 34.86 -68.80
CA THR A 628 87.97 33.42 -68.54
C THR A 628 89.28 32.61 -68.64
N ASN A 629 89.78 32.06 -67.53
CA ASN A 629 90.55 30.79 -67.46
C ASN A 629 91.00 30.37 -66.03
N SER A 630 90.46 30.94 -64.94
CA SER A 630 90.74 30.44 -63.57
C SER A 630 89.60 29.62 -62.93
N ALA A 631 88.41 29.60 -63.55
CA ALA A 631 87.26 28.84 -63.06
C ALA A 631 87.29 27.37 -63.52
N THR A 632 87.85 27.08 -64.69
CA THR A 632 87.89 25.73 -65.28
C THR A 632 88.82 24.78 -64.52
N ALA A 633 89.99 25.25 -64.06
CA ALA A 633 90.93 24.41 -63.32
C ALA A 633 90.42 23.92 -61.95
N LYS A 634 89.49 24.63 -61.30
CA LYS A 634 88.89 24.23 -60.00
C LYS A 634 87.79 23.18 -60.14
N VAL A 635 87.08 23.18 -61.27
CA VAL A 635 86.02 22.20 -61.55
C VAL A 635 86.61 20.84 -61.85
N ASP A 636 87.72 20.79 -62.60
CA ASP A 636 88.41 19.54 -62.93
C ASP A 636 88.97 18.85 -61.67
N ASP A 637 89.47 19.60 -60.69
CA ASP A 637 89.99 19.05 -59.43
C ASP A 637 88.88 18.44 -58.56
N PHE A 638 87.71 19.11 -58.46
CA PHE A 638 86.53 18.59 -57.74
C PHE A 638 85.96 17.32 -58.41
N LEU A 639 85.88 17.31 -59.73
CA LEU A 639 85.43 16.14 -60.49
C LEU A 639 86.41 14.97 -60.37
N SER A 640 87.73 15.22 -60.34
CA SER A 640 88.74 14.19 -60.06
C SER A 640 88.57 13.57 -58.66
N LYS A 641 88.19 14.39 -57.66
CA LYS A 641 87.94 13.92 -56.30
C LYS A 641 86.69 13.04 -56.21
N LEU A 642 85.62 13.40 -56.94
CA LEU A 642 84.43 12.57 -57.05
C LEU A 642 84.69 11.25 -57.77
N ASP A 643 85.54 11.26 -58.81
CA ASP A 643 85.96 10.03 -59.50
C ASP A 643 86.79 9.11 -58.57
N GLN A 644 87.69 9.68 -57.76
CA GLN A 644 88.41 8.95 -56.71
C GLN A 644 87.46 8.32 -55.67
N LEU A 645 86.41 9.04 -55.25
CA LEU A 645 85.39 8.53 -54.33
C LEU A 645 84.58 7.40 -54.96
N ALA A 646 84.26 7.51 -56.25
CA ALA A 646 83.53 6.47 -57.00
C ALA A 646 84.35 5.19 -57.16
N GLN A 647 85.65 5.29 -57.41
CA GLN A 647 86.55 4.13 -57.55
C GLN A 647 86.89 3.49 -56.19
N SER A 648 87.11 4.30 -55.15
CA SER A 648 87.49 3.81 -53.80
C SER A 648 86.31 3.41 -52.91
N LYS A 649 85.07 3.82 -53.25
CA LYS A 649 83.84 3.66 -52.44
C LYS A 649 83.94 4.19 -51.00
N THR A 650 84.79 5.19 -50.77
CA THR A 650 84.93 5.85 -49.47
C THR A 650 83.91 7.00 -49.31
N ARG A 651 83.68 7.45 -48.07
CA ARG A 651 82.76 8.55 -47.76
C ARG A 651 83.55 9.80 -47.37
N TRP A 652 83.05 10.97 -47.80
CA TRP A 652 83.67 12.26 -47.53
C TRP A 652 82.71 13.14 -46.72
N GLU A 653 83.11 13.50 -45.50
CA GLU A 653 82.34 14.42 -44.66
C GLU A 653 82.65 15.87 -45.05
N ILE A 654 81.61 16.60 -45.44
CA ILE A 654 81.70 17.97 -45.91
C ILE A 654 80.37 18.68 -45.60
N HIS A 655 80.37 20.01 -45.65
CA HIS A 655 79.17 20.80 -45.43
C HIS A 655 78.54 21.20 -46.77
N LEU A 656 77.23 21.01 -46.86
CA LEU A 656 76.40 21.55 -47.94
C LEU A 656 75.91 22.94 -47.54
N LYS A 657 75.96 23.88 -48.48
CA LYS A 657 75.54 25.27 -48.25
C LYS A 657 74.14 25.49 -48.79
N SER A 658 73.19 25.72 -47.89
CA SER A 658 71.78 25.96 -48.27
C SER A 658 71.56 27.31 -48.96
N SER A 659 70.39 27.47 -49.60
CA SER A 659 69.91 28.72 -50.19
C SER A 659 69.91 29.90 -49.20
N LEU A 660 69.68 29.61 -47.91
CA LEU A 660 69.68 30.55 -46.77
C LEU A 660 71.04 30.71 -46.08
N ASN A 661 72.13 30.19 -46.66
CA ASN A 661 73.49 30.23 -46.11
C ASN A 661 73.73 29.40 -44.83
N ILE A 662 72.82 28.50 -44.47
CA ILE A 662 72.95 27.58 -43.33
C ILE A 662 73.82 26.38 -43.73
N GLU A 663 74.75 26.00 -42.87
CA GLU A 663 75.67 24.87 -43.07
C GLU A 663 75.02 23.58 -42.56
N ILE A 664 74.86 22.60 -43.45
CA ILE A 664 74.29 21.30 -43.11
C ILE A 664 75.41 20.25 -43.16
N PRO A 665 75.77 19.61 -42.04
CA PRO A 665 76.79 18.58 -42.01
C PRO A 665 76.30 17.34 -42.75
N VAL A 666 77.03 16.91 -43.77
CA VAL A 666 76.66 15.74 -44.58
C VAL A 666 77.83 14.81 -44.85
N SER A 667 77.52 13.52 -45.02
CA SER A 667 78.48 12.51 -45.48
C SER A 667 78.19 12.14 -46.93
N VAL A 668 79.13 12.42 -47.84
CA VAL A 668 78.99 12.31 -49.30
C VAL A 668 79.64 11.03 -49.83
N SER A 669 78.99 10.39 -50.80
CA SER A 669 79.52 9.28 -51.59
C SER A 669 79.14 9.45 -53.07
N ALA A 670 79.97 8.96 -54.00
CA ALA A 670 79.75 9.09 -55.44
C ALA A 670 79.85 7.74 -56.16
N SER A 671 79.20 7.60 -57.32
CA SER A 671 79.25 6.39 -58.16
C SER A 671 79.14 6.75 -59.64
N HIS A 672 79.91 6.10 -60.51
CA HIS A 672 79.95 6.36 -61.94
C HIS A 672 78.98 5.44 -62.70
N VAL A 673 78.07 6.00 -63.51
CA VAL A 673 77.02 5.25 -64.21
C VAL A 673 76.76 5.82 -65.61
N ASN A 674 76.57 4.93 -66.59
CA ASN A 674 76.24 5.32 -67.97
C ASN A 674 74.72 5.29 -68.15
N MET A 675 74.13 6.42 -68.57
CA MET A 675 72.67 6.58 -68.64
C MET A 675 72.23 7.16 -70.00
N MET A 676 71.15 6.62 -70.57
CA MET A 676 70.50 7.16 -71.77
C MET A 676 69.48 8.21 -71.36
N LEU A 677 69.65 9.45 -71.80
CA LEU A 677 68.83 10.59 -71.34
C LEU A 677 67.80 11.08 -72.38
N GLU A 678 68.02 10.78 -73.67
CA GLU A 678 67.05 10.95 -74.76
C GLU A 678 67.30 9.84 -75.80
N GLU A 679 66.25 9.42 -76.52
CA GLU A 679 66.26 8.26 -77.42
C GLU A 679 67.52 8.21 -78.30
N GLY A 680 68.47 7.34 -77.92
CA GLY A 680 69.65 6.99 -78.71
C GLY A 680 71.02 7.57 -78.30
N LYS A 681 71.16 8.40 -77.25
CA LYS A 681 72.49 8.87 -76.78
C LYS A 681 72.78 8.47 -75.33
N ILE A 682 73.89 7.73 -75.14
CA ILE A 682 74.42 7.32 -73.83
C ILE A 682 75.40 8.40 -73.34
N ASN A 683 75.16 8.98 -72.16
CA ASN A 683 76.07 9.90 -71.48
C ASN A 683 76.65 9.25 -70.21
N ASP A 684 77.91 9.56 -69.89
CA ASP A 684 78.58 9.15 -68.65
C ASP A 684 78.28 10.17 -67.53
N VAL A 685 77.82 9.69 -66.37
CA VAL A 685 77.24 10.52 -65.31
C VAL A 685 77.66 10.06 -63.91
N PHE A 686 77.91 11.01 -63.00
CA PHE A 686 78.09 10.74 -61.57
C PHE A 686 76.76 10.80 -60.83
N VAL A 687 76.48 9.78 -60.03
CA VAL A 687 75.41 9.76 -59.03
C VAL A 687 76.02 10.01 -57.66
N ILE A 688 75.64 11.11 -57.01
CA ILE A 688 76.18 11.59 -55.74
C ILE A 688 75.08 11.48 -54.68
N VAL A 689 75.39 10.87 -53.53
CA VAL A 689 74.48 10.70 -52.38
C VAL A 689 75.11 11.33 -51.14
N ALA A 690 74.43 12.30 -50.52
CA ALA A 690 74.88 13.00 -49.32
C ALA A 690 73.87 12.87 -48.15
N ARG A 691 74.28 12.24 -47.05
CA ARG A 691 73.41 11.86 -45.91
C ARG A 691 73.43 12.87 -44.76
N ASN A 692 72.24 13.23 -44.25
CA ASN A 692 72.03 14.22 -43.19
C ASN A 692 72.08 13.58 -41.77
N LEU A 693 72.74 14.22 -40.80
CA LEU A 693 73.04 13.65 -39.46
C LEU A 693 72.25 14.28 -38.29
N SER A 694 71.23 15.11 -38.52
CA SER A 694 70.57 15.91 -37.47
C SER A 694 69.51 15.21 -36.59
N GLU A 695 68.75 14.24 -37.10
CA GLU A 695 67.54 13.70 -36.41
C GLU A 695 67.82 12.64 -35.33
N GLN A 696 69.00 12.01 -35.36
CA GLN A 696 69.34 10.92 -34.44
C GLN A 696 69.52 11.39 -32.97
N GLN A 697 69.65 12.71 -32.75
CA GLN A 697 69.85 13.29 -31.42
C GLN A 697 68.55 13.52 -30.64
N GLU A 698 67.39 13.74 -31.29
CA GLU A 698 66.12 14.08 -30.61
C GLU A 698 65.39 12.85 -30.04
N LEU A 699 65.43 11.71 -30.76
CA LEU A 699 64.70 10.49 -30.40
C LEU A 699 65.11 9.92 -29.02
N ARG A 700 66.36 10.15 -28.59
CA ARG A 700 66.87 9.70 -27.29
C ARG A 700 66.24 10.40 -26.09
N GLN A 701 65.66 11.59 -26.26
CA GLN A 701 65.08 12.36 -25.15
C GLN A 701 63.65 11.89 -24.79
N ALA A 702 62.84 11.50 -25.78
CA ALA A 702 61.44 11.14 -25.57
C ALA A 702 61.24 9.84 -24.74
N VAL A 703 62.08 8.83 -24.95
CA VAL A 703 62.00 7.52 -24.25
C VAL A 703 62.19 7.68 -22.73
N LYS A 704 63.02 8.64 -22.31
CA LYS A 704 63.35 8.88 -20.90
C LYS A 704 62.15 9.39 -20.09
N HIS A 705 61.23 10.11 -20.73
CA HIS A 705 60.05 10.71 -20.06
C HIS A 705 58.97 9.68 -19.73
N HIS A 706 58.77 8.68 -20.59
CA HIS A 706 57.69 7.70 -20.43
C HIS A 706 57.93 6.73 -19.26
N GLN A 707 59.20 6.37 -19.01
CA GLN A 707 59.59 5.52 -17.88
C GLN A 707 59.27 6.13 -16.51
N GLN A 708 59.33 7.46 -16.38
CA GLN A 708 59.10 8.14 -15.09
C GLN A 708 57.63 8.07 -14.62
N GLN A 709 56.66 8.06 -15.54
CA GLN A 709 55.23 8.05 -15.19
C GLN A 709 54.76 6.73 -14.58
N MET A 710 55.25 5.59 -15.09
CA MET A 710 54.87 4.27 -14.55
C MET A 710 55.33 4.05 -13.11
N GLN A 711 56.47 4.64 -12.72
CA GLN A 711 57.03 4.49 -11.38
C GLN A 711 56.19 5.21 -10.31
N GLN A 712 55.58 6.34 -10.66
CA GLN A 712 54.76 7.15 -9.74
C GLN A 712 53.43 6.46 -9.40
N PHE A 713 52.83 5.74 -10.36
CA PHE A 713 51.58 5.01 -10.14
C PHE A 713 51.75 3.85 -9.13
N LYS A 714 52.88 3.14 -9.18
CA LYS A 714 53.19 2.03 -8.27
C LYS A 714 53.29 2.47 -6.80
N GLN A 715 53.83 3.66 -6.53
CA GLN A 715 54.03 4.18 -5.17
C GLN A 715 52.72 4.55 -4.47
N ASN A 716 51.74 5.09 -5.19
CA ASN A 716 50.44 5.46 -4.61
C ASN A 716 49.69 4.24 -4.07
N LEU A 717 49.75 3.12 -4.78
CA LEU A 717 49.00 1.90 -4.42
C LEU A 717 49.56 1.24 -3.15
N GLU A 718 50.89 1.26 -3.01
CA GLU A 718 51.60 0.78 -1.82
C GLU A 718 51.31 1.62 -0.58
N PHE A 719 51.18 2.95 -0.71
CA PHE A 719 50.86 3.85 0.40
C PHE A 719 49.48 3.56 1.00
N GLU A 720 48.47 3.34 0.16
CA GLU A 720 47.13 2.98 0.63
C GLU A 720 47.15 1.66 1.40
N ARG A 721 47.89 0.65 0.91
CA ARG A 721 48.03 -0.64 1.59
C ARG A 721 48.56 -0.48 3.02
N VAL A 722 49.57 0.37 3.20
CA VAL A 722 50.19 0.62 4.51
C VAL A 722 49.22 1.36 5.45
N MET A 723 48.49 2.35 4.96
CA MET A 723 47.55 3.14 5.78
C MET A 723 46.32 2.34 6.26
N PHE A 724 45.85 1.34 5.49
CA PHE A 724 44.71 0.50 5.88
C PHE A 724 45.07 -0.68 6.78
N HIS A 725 46.30 -1.21 6.71
CA HIS A 725 46.68 -2.40 7.46
C HIS A 725 47.15 -2.03 8.89
N PRO A 726 46.49 -2.49 9.97
CA PRO A 726 46.73 -2.00 11.34
C PRO A 726 48.19 -2.14 11.80
N VAL A 727 48.85 -3.25 11.48
CA VAL A 727 50.27 -3.48 11.83
C VAL A 727 51.23 -2.59 11.03
N LEU A 728 50.95 -2.37 9.73
CA LEU A 728 51.84 -1.58 8.87
C LEU A 728 51.65 -0.09 9.14
N LYS A 729 50.42 0.32 9.45
CA LYS A 729 50.07 1.67 9.90
C LYS A 729 50.84 2.06 11.16
N GLU A 730 50.89 1.19 12.18
CA GLU A 730 51.69 1.41 13.39
C GLU A 730 53.20 1.48 13.10
N LYS A 731 53.72 0.58 12.25
CA LYS A 731 55.14 0.65 11.83
C LYS A 731 55.48 1.94 11.09
N PHE A 732 54.57 2.41 10.24
CA PHE A 732 54.76 3.66 9.50
C PHE A 732 54.64 4.88 10.43
N LYS A 733 53.73 4.84 11.41
CA LYS A 733 53.62 5.87 12.45
C LYS A 733 54.91 5.99 13.26
N ALA A 734 55.44 4.87 13.78
CA ALA A 734 56.71 4.85 14.50
C ALA A 734 57.89 5.34 13.65
N PHE A 735 57.85 5.12 12.33
CA PHE A 735 58.83 5.67 11.41
C PHE A 735 58.72 7.20 11.28
N CYS A 736 57.51 7.73 11.13
CA CYS A 736 57.27 9.18 11.11
C CYS A 736 57.69 9.86 12.43
N GLU A 737 57.44 9.23 13.58
CA GLU A 737 57.89 9.73 14.90
C GLU A 737 59.43 9.77 14.96
N LYS A 738 60.11 8.76 14.42
CA LYS A 738 61.58 8.71 14.33
C LYS A 738 62.16 9.79 13.40
N GLU A 739 61.47 10.12 12.30
CA GLU A 739 61.88 11.18 11.37
C GLU A 739 61.40 12.58 11.81
N CYS A 740 60.76 12.70 12.98
CA CYS A 740 60.13 13.94 13.46
C CYS A 740 59.16 14.55 12.44
N SER A 741 58.42 13.71 11.71
CA SER A 741 57.45 14.07 10.67
C SER A 741 56.04 13.52 10.93
N GLU A 742 55.75 13.22 12.20
CA GLU A 742 54.50 12.62 12.69
C GLU A 742 53.27 13.51 12.47
N GLU A 743 53.45 14.83 12.39
CA GLU A 743 52.38 15.81 12.24
C GLU A 743 51.57 15.56 10.96
N ASN A 744 52.24 15.17 9.87
CA ASN A 744 51.57 14.85 8.60
C ASN A 744 50.74 13.58 8.71
N PHE A 745 51.23 12.58 9.44
CA PHE A 745 50.50 11.34 9.68
C PHE A 745 49.30 11.56 10.61
N SER A 746 49.50 12.26 11.73
CA SER A 746 48.43 12.59 12.68
C SER A 746 47.36 13.48 12.05
N PHE A 747 47.74 14.42 11.17
CA PHE A 747 46.79 15.21 10.40
C PHE A 747 45.86 14.33 9.54
N LEU A 748 46.42 13.36 8.80
CA LEU A 748 45.62 12.44 7.97
C LEU A 748 44.70 11.56 8.82
N GLU A 749 45.14 11.14 10.01
CA GLU A 749 44.32 10.38 10.96
C GLU A 749 43.16 11.21 11.55
N ASP A 750 43.43 12.44 11.94
CA ASP A 750 42.42 13.36 12.46
C ASP A 750 41.39 13.74 11.36
N VAL A 751 41.82 13.92 10.11
CA VAL A 751 40.93 14.13 8.95
C VAL A 751 40.07 12.89 8.66
N ALA A 752 40.63 11.68 8.76
CA ALA A 752 39.85 10.44 8.64
C ALA A 752 38.81 10.31 9.77
N ALA A 753 39.17 10.66 11.01
CA ALA A 753 38.26 10.68 12.15
C ALA A 753 37.18 11.78 12.03
N TYR A 754 37.50 12.92 11.41
CA TYR A 754 36.54 13.97 11.08
C TYR A 754 35.49 13.47 10.06
N LYS A 755 35.92 12.77 9.01
CA LYS A 755 35.03 12.22 7.98
C LYS A 755 34.05 11.17 8.54
N THR A 756 34.49 10.34 9.49
CA THR A 756 33.67 9.28 10.11
C THR A 756 32.72 9.76 11.22
N THR A 757 32.87 10.99 11.73
CA THR A 757 32.03 11.52 12.82
C THR A 757 30.62 11.86 12.34
N LYS A 758 29.58 11.13 12.79
CA LYS A 758 28.21 11.27 12.25
C LYS A 758 27.50 12.59 12.61
N LYS A 759 27.71 13.10 13.83
CA LYS A 759 27.02 14.31 14.33
C LYS A 759 27.70 15.58 13.85
N THR A 760 26.95 16.49 13.25
CA THR A 760 27.46 17.78 12.72
C THR A 760 28.07 18.66 13.81
N ALA A 761 27.49 18.68 15.01
CA ALA A 761 28.02 19.45 16.15
C ALA A 761 29.35 18.91 16.69
N ASP A 762 29.55 17.58 16.70
CA ASP A 762 30.83 17.00 17.11
C ASP A 762 31.88 17.13 16.00
N ARG A 763 31.42 17.11 14.74
CA ARG A 763 32.26 17.33 13.58
C ARG A 763 32.75 18.78 13.49
N SER A 764 31.94 19.78 13.85
CA SER A 764 32.38 21.19 13.91
C SER A 764 33.37 21.44 15.06
N LYS A 765 33.24 20.73 16.17
CA LYS A 765 34.27 20.72 17.24
C LYS A 765 35.60 20.16 16.71
N LYS A 766 35.58 18.98 16.09
CA LYS A 766 36.77 18.39 15.44
C LYS A 766 37.37 19.27 14.35
N GLN A 767 36.53 19.96 13.56
CA GLN A 767 37.00 20.95 12.58
C GLN A 767 37.86 22.01 13.24
N SER A 768 37.37 22.57 14.35
CA SER A 768 38.05 23.62 15.10
C SER A 768 39.34 23.10 15.74
N GLU A 769 39.33 21.87 16.26
CA GLU A 769 40.51 21.19 16.80
C GLU A 769 41.59 21.01 15.72
N ILE A 770 41.24 20.50 14.53
CA ILE A 770 42.19 20.31 13.42
C ILE A 770 42.78 21.65 12.96
N ILE A 771 41.96 22.70 12.86
CA ILE A 771 42.43 24.04 12.47
C ILE A 771 43.47 24.55 13.48
N GLN A 772 43.17 24.47 14.78
CA GLN A 772 44.06 24.94 15.85
C GLN A 772 45.33 24.10 16.00
N LYS A 773 45.26 22.80 15.70
CA LYS A 773 46.36 21.85 15.89
C LYS A 773 47.37 21.85 14.73
N TYR A 774 46.94 22.11 13.50
CA TYR A 774 47.79 21.94 12.31
C TYR A 774 47.81 23.11 11.31
N LEU A 775 46.76 23.95 11.24
CA LEU A 775 46.56 24.84 10.08
C LEU A 775 46.87 26.32 10.35
N LEU A 776 46.76 26.79 11.59
CA LEU A 776 47.14 28.16 11.97
C LEU A 776 48.67 28.30 12.05
N ASP A 777 49.20 29.52 11.86
CA ASP A 777 50.62 29.82 12.08
C ASP A 777 51.04 29.62 13.55
N SER A 778 50.09 29.75 14.48
CA SER A 778 50.27 29.52 15.92
C SER A 778 50.04 28.07 16.35
N SER A 779 49.86 27.14 15.40
CA SER A 779 49.57 25.75 15.73
C SER A 779 50.76 25.09 16.42
N PRO A 780 50.55 24.16 17.38
CA PRO A 780 51.63 23.44 18.04
C PRO A 780 52.43 22.54 17.09
N THR A 781 51.76 21.95 16.10
CA THR A 781 52.37 21.04 15.11
C THR A 781 51.90 21.44 13.69
N PRO A 782 52.38 22.56 13.12
CA PRO A 782 51.90 23.05 11.84
C PRO A 782 52.38 22.16 10.69
N ILE A 783 51.47 21.78 9.78
CA ILE A 783 51.85 21.01 8.59
C ILE A 783 52.62 21.87 7.57
N ASN A 784 53.63 21.28 6.94
CA ASN A 784 54.49 21.98 5.98
C ASN A 784 53.85 22.03 4.58
N ILE A 785 53.09 23.10 4.30
CA ILE A 785 52.47 23.33 2.99
C ILE A 785 52.83 24.72 2.44
N SER A 786 52.79 24.89 1.12
CA SER A 786 53.14 26.17 0.51
C SER A 786 52.17 27.28 0.93
N GLN A 787 52.70 28.50 1.09
CA GLN A 787 51.93 29.66 1.56
C GLN A 787 50.67 29.92 0.71
N LYS A 788 50.78 29.77 -0.62
CA LYS A 788 49.63 29.89 -1.55
C LYS A 788 48.52 28.89 -1.25
N VAL A 789 48.86 27.64 -0.92
CA VAL A 789 47.87 26.60 -0.58
C VAL A 789 47.28 26.87 0.80
N LYS A 790 48.11 27.31 1.76
CA LYS A 790 47.68 27.66 3.12
C LYS A 790 46.64 28.79 3.10
N GLU A 791 46.93 29.90 2.42
CA GLU A 791 46.01 31.05 2.32
C GLU A 791 44.67 30.68 1.64
N THR A 792 44.72 29.84 0.61
CA THR A 792 43.52 29.47 -0.17
C THR A 792 42.65 28.45 0.57
N GLU A 793 43.25 27.45 1.21
CA GLU A 793 42.50 26.33 1.79
C GLU A 793 42.13 26.56 3.24
N VAL A 794 42.99 27.21 4.04
CA VAL A 794 42.67 27.52 5.45
C VAL A 794 41.53 28.52 5.55
N THR A 795 41.43 29.49 4.62
CA THR A 795 40.28 30.41 4.54
C THR A 795 38.98 29.70 4.18
N LYS A 796 39.01 28.77 3.21
CA LYS A 796 37.84 27.93 2.86
C LYS A 796 37.41 27.05 4.02
N ILE A 797 38.36 26.40 4.70
CA ILE A 797 38.09 25.52 5.84
C ILE A 797 37.54 26.30 7.03
N SER A 798 38.02 27.53 7.26
CA SER A 798 37.53 28.40 8.36
C SER A 798 36.13 28.97 8.10
N ASN A 799 35.80 29.23 6.83
CA ASN A 799 34.47 29.72 6.43
C ASN A 799 33.44 28.59 6.25
N GLY A 800 33.89 27.35 6.08
CA GLY A 800 33.02 26.17 5.97
C GLY A 800 32.47 25.70 7.32
N TYR A 801 31.40 24.91 7.30
CA TYR A 801 30.78 24.37 8.52
C TYR A 801 30.48 22.87 8.39
N ALA A 802 31.30 22.04 9.05
CA ALA A 802 31.09 20.60 9.23
C ALA A 802 30.79 19.80 7.93
N GLN A 803 31.30 20.25 6.78
CA GLN A 803 31.18 19.55 5.49
C GLN A 803 32.17 18.38 5.42
N ILE A 804 31.75 17.23 4.88
CA ILE A 804 32.56 16.00 4.88
C ILE A 804 33.83 16.14 4.02
N ASP A 805 33.72 16.86 2.90
CA ASP A 805 34.72 17.08 1.86
C ASP A 805 35.64 18.30 2.12
N LEU A 806 35.43 19.01 3.24
CA LEU A 806 36.09 20.28 3.55
C LEU A 806 37.63 20.19 3.55
N PHE A 807 38.19 19.02 3.90
CA PHE A 807 39.63 18.79 4.00
C PHE A 807 40.23 18.06 2.78
N ASP A 808 39.45 17.71 1.75
CA ASP A 808 39.90 16.80 0.66
C ASP A 808 41.11 17.35 -0.12
N ASN A 809 41.13 18.66 -0.37
CA ASN A 809 42.21 19.28 -1.14
C ASN A 809 43.52 19.31 -0.35
N ILE A 810 43.46 19.68 0.93
CA ILE A 810 44.63 19.75 1.81
C ILE A 810 45.15 18.34 2.17
N GLU A 811 44.25 17.37 2.35
CA GLU A 811 44.58 15.94 2.50
C GLU A 811 45.39 15.44 1.30
N ARG A 812 44.95 15.75 0.07
CA ARG A 812 45.67 15.36 -1.15
C ARG A 812 47.07 15.99 -1.23
N VAL A 813 47.24 17.23 -0.78
CA VAL A 813 48.55 17.91 -0.77
C VAL A 813 49.49 17.25 0.24
N VAL A 814 49.02 17.02 1.47
CA VAL A 814 49.82 16.37 2.53
C VAL A 814 50.17 14.93 2.14
N LYS A 815 49.22 14.19 1.58
CA LYS A 815 49.45 12.83 1.08
C LYS A 815 50.51 12.78 -0.03
N ALA A 816 50.45 13.70 -1.00
CA ALA A 816 51.44 13.80 -2.07
C ALA A 816 52.84 14.17 -1.55
N MET A 817 52.92 14.97 -0.49
CA MET A 817 54.18 15.27 0.19
C MET A 817 54.76 14.04 0.88
N MET A 818 53.94 13.33 1.68
CA MET A 818 54.38 12.11 2.36
C MET A 818 54.81 11.02 1.37
N LEU A 819 54.11 10.88 0.24
CA LEU A 819 54.45 9.92 -0.82
C LEU A 819 55.83 10.17 -1.44
N LYS A 820 56.17 11.45 -1.67
CA LYS A 820 57.44 11.83 -2.32
C LYS A 820 58.65 11.79 -1.39
N ASP A 821 58.44 11.89 -0.08
CA ASP A 821 59.54 12.02 0.88
C ASP A 821 59.54 10.88 1.91
N THR A 822 58.72 10.98 2.96
CA THR A 822 58.72 10.04 4.10
C THR A 822 58.39 8.60 3.70
N PHE A 823 57.38 8.40 2.85
CA PHE A 823 56.95 7.06 2.43
C PHE A 823 57.96 6.40 1.49
N MET A 824 58.65 7.17 0.65
CA MET A 824 59.73 6.65 -0.20
C MET A 824 60.86 6.09 0.68
N ARG A 825 61.27 6.82 1.72
CA ARG A 825 62.28 6.35 2.68
C ARG A 825 61.81 5.12 3.47
N PHE A 826 60.56 5.13 3.93
CA PHE A 826 59.95 3.97 4.60
C PHE A 826 59.91 2.72 3.71
N SER A 827 59.53 2.88 2.44
CA SER A 827 59.44 1.79 1.46
C SER A 827 60.80 1.18 1.16
N LEU A 828 61.86 2.00 1.08
CA LEU A 828 63.23 1.57 0.90
C LEU A 828 63.81 0.85 2.12
N GLN A 829 63.39 1.23 3.34
CA GLN A 829 63.96 0.67 4.56
C GLN A 829 63.31 -0.65 5.00
N ASN A 830 62.03 -0.89 4.66
CA ASN A 830 61.27 -2.03 5.15
C ASN A 830 61.07 -3.17 4.14
N ASP A 831 61.67 -3.12 2.93
CA ASP A 831 61.57 -4.15 1.88
C ASP A 831 60.18 -4.84 1.84
N ILE A 832 59.12 -4.03 1.71
CA ILE A 832 57.72 -4.48 1.89
C ILE A 832 57.21 -5.32 0.70
N ALA A 833 58.12 -5.88 -0.09
CA ALA A 833 57.86 -6.79 -1.20
C ALA A 833 57.91 -8.28 -0.79
N LEU A 834 58.25 -8.63 0.46
CA LEU A 834 58.39 -10.03 0.90
C LEU A 834 57.82 -10.30 2.31
N VAL A 835 56.50 -10.17 2.49
CA VAL A 835 55.78 -10.82 3.60
C VAL A 835 54.51 -11.49 3.06
N GLU A 836 54.72 -12.58 2.32
CA GLU A 836 53.77 -13.70 2.24
C GLU A 836 54.48 -14.92 2.81
N THR A 837 53.78 -15.68 3.66
CA THR A 837 54.17 -16.96 4.31
C THR A 837 55.03 -16.90 5.58
N SER A 838 54.39 -16.98 6.76
CA SER A 838 54.73 -17.91 7.86
C SER A 838 54.03 -17.58 9.21
N SER A 839 53.05 -18.40 9.58
CA SER A 839 52.69 -18.85 10.96
C SER A 839 51.43 -19.75 10.81
N ALA A 840 51.58 -21.07 10.61
CA ALA A 840 51.66 -22.10 11.66
C ALA A 840 50.50 -21.96 12.69
N SER A 841 49.37 -22.68 12.53
CA SER A 841 49.11 -24.09 12.87
C SER A 841 48.98 -24.40 14.39
N SER A 842 47.74 -24.71 14.80
CA SER A 842 47.32 -25.72 15.81
C SER A 842 45.78 -25.82 15.68
N ASP A 843 45.10 -26.95 15.52
CA ASP A 843 45.33 -28.27 16.09
C ASP A 843 44.42 -29.33 15.40
N SER A 844 44.87 -30.60 15.40
CA SER A 844 44.19 -31.90 15.14
C SER A 844 43.17 -32.03 13.98
N GLY A 845 43.21 -32.98 13.03
CA GLY A 845 43.85 -34.29 12.97
C GLY A 845 42.81 -35.34 12.53
N THR A 846 42.78 -35.74 11.25
CA THR A 846 42.41 -37.13 10.87
C THR A 846 42.98 -37.46 9.49
N THR A 847 43.77 -38.51 9.48
CA THR A 847 44.46 -39.16 8.37
C THR A 847 43.51 -39.80 7.36
N LEU A 848 43.84 -39.73 6.06
CA LEU A 848 43.88 -40.94 5.23
C LEU A 848 44.79 -40.76 4.01
N SER A 849 45.79 -41.62 4.00
CA SER A 849 46.81 -41.88 2.99
C SER A 849 46.26 -42.37 1.66
N ILE A 850 46.98 -42.13 0.55
CA ILE A 850 47.72 -43.17 -0.20
C ILE A 850 48.56 -42.51 -1.33
N LEU A 851 49.80 -43.00 -1.41
CA LEU A 851 50.87 -42.69 -2.37
C LEU A 851 50.55 -43.09 -3.82
N SER A 852 51.21 -42.40 -4.76
CA SER A 852 52.24 -42.92 -5.70
C SER A 852 52.10 -42.20 -7.06
N SER A 853 53.00 -41.29 -7.46
CA SER A 853 54.20 -41.55 -8.30
C SER A 853 53.87 -42.42 -9.52
N SER A 854 54.17 -42.11 -10.78
CA SER A 854 55.19 -41.25 -11.38
C SER A 854 55.07 -41.39 -12.91
N THR A 855 55.49 -40.36 -13.66
CA THR A 855 56.19 -40.42 -14.97
C THR A 855 55.53 -41.13 -16.18
N VAL A 856 55.73 -40.79 -17.45
CA VAL A 856 56.25 -39.67 -18.26
C VAL A 856 55.95 -40.11 -19.72
N SER A 857 55.71 -39.13 -20.59
CA SER A 857 55.89 -39.11 -22.06
C SER A 857 55.01 -39.95 -23.01
N ASN A 858 54.28 -39.16 -23.80
CA ASN A 858 54.36 -38.99 -25.26
C ASN A 858 53.62 -39.91 -26.24
N ALA A 859 52.97 -39.16 -27.15
CA ALA A 859 52.75 -39.42 -28.58
C ALA A 859 51.77 -40.56 -28.90
N SER A 860 50.85 -40.44 -29.84
CA SER A 860 50.50 -39.43 -30.84
C SER A 860 49.30 -40.03 -31.60
N THR A 861 48.41 -39.19 -32.15
CA THR A 861 47.69 -39.39 -33.44
C THR A 861 47.01 -40.76 -33.69
N SER A 862 45.73 -40.89 -34.02
CA SER A 862 44.89 -40.04 -34.87
C SER A 862 43.63 -40.85 -35.25
N VAL A 863 42.62 -40.12 -35.72
CA VAL A 863 41.48 -40.57 -36.55
C VAL A 863 40.41 -41.30 -35.72
N LEU A 864 39.25 -40.69 -35.45
CA LEU A 864 38.29 -40.09 -36.37
C LEU A 864 37.43 -39.04 -35.67
#